data_AF-A0A943X283-F1
#
_entry.id   AF-A0A943X283-F1
#
_cell.length_a   1.000
_cell.length_b   1.000
_cell.length_c   1.000
_cell.angle_alpha   90.00
_cell.angle_beta   90.00
_cell.angle_gamma   90.00
#
_symmetry.space_group_name_H-M   'P 1'
#
loop_
_entity.id
_entity.type
_entity.pdbx_description
1 polymer ?
#
loop_
_entity_poly.entity_id
_entity_poly.type
_entity_poly.pdbx_seq_one_letter_code
_entity_poly.pdbx_strand_id
1 'polypeptide(L)'
;MARLILKSPYIKSTGGAAGYLRYIATRERVEILPDDRPPTRRQEQLIAKLVKDFPDTKTLYEYESYQAKPTKAAASAFLTLALESNWDALQQSEQYLKYIATRPRAERLGSHGLFGDSDGVSLEKAMEELEQYTGNVWTHILSLKREDAARLGFDNAAAWRNLIRAHRNEIAAAMKILPADFRWYAAFHDEGEHPHVHMMAWSAKPGQAYLSKEGIRQIKSRLTNDIFRDEMLHLYEQKSVSRDELVRQARRAMLELVQAMQAGLCDHPEAERLMQELTAGLGTVKGKKTYGYLPKRLKGLVDEIVDQMERLPIVCQCYDQWLLLQGKVDGYYHDTPRERLPLSKDKEFRQIKNAVIREAERLRLGQVTFEDQDMGQRDEPEQFQNAPYAYWMLREVIRNEELTLEERSGAVSELEKLAKGGDRYSQYLLGKLWRDGPLLIPDGVEARYWFEQAARQGHLAAQYALAKLYLSDDLEVRDTARGMDWLRTAAEGGNRWAMYRLGKELLCGEITKQDTVGAVEWFTRSAEQGNPYAQYLLGKLYLTGKEVPRDEEQAVQWLTRSAEQGNEYARYLLDHREEQRPPDVMLAVTQLLYHMSRVFQDNSLPKSRPGGIQIDRKRLRKLREKKIAQGHKPDDHEEQWPQMTM
;
A
#
# COMPACT_ATOMS: atom_id res chain seq x y z
N MET A 1 -13.58 -2.95 -25.15
CA MET A 1 -12.41 -3.81 -24.85
C MET A 1 -12.77 -5.21 -25.27
N ALA A 2 -11.87 -5.88 -26.00
CA ALA A 2 -11.99 -7.30 -26.27
C ALA A 2 -12.01 -8.08 -24.94
N ARG A 3 -12.86 -9.10 -24.84
CA ARG A 3 -13.09 -9.85 -23.60
C ARG A 3 -13.31 -11.32 -23.92
N LEU A 4 -12.69 -12.21 -23.15
CA LEU A 4 -12.98 -13.64 -23.17
C LEU A 4 -14.17 -13.94 -22.25
N ILE A 5 -15.20 -14.61 -22.78
CA ILE A 5 -16.23 -15.24 -21.94
C ILE A 5 -15.77 -16.66 -21.63
N LEU A 6 -15.73 -17.00 -20.35
CA LEU A 6 -15.54 -18.36 -19.86
C LEU A 6 -16.74 -18.73 -18.98
N LYS A 7 -17.48 -19.76 -19.39
CA LYS A 7 -18.46 -20.46 -18.54
C LYS A 7 -17.96 -21.86 -18.25
N SER A 8 -18.30 -22.40 -17.08
CA SER A 8 -17.82 -23.73 -16.65
C SER A 8 -18.88 -24.51 -15.87
N PRO A 9 -20.02 -24.87 -16.50
CA PRO A 9 -20.94 -25.87 -15.96
C PRO A 9 -20.29 -27.26 -15.80
N TYR A 10 -20.96 -28.18 -15.11
CA TYR A 10 -20.58 -29.60 -15.04
C TYR A 10 -21.78 -30.48 -15.36
N ILE A 11 -21.61 -31.78 -15.57
CA ILE A 11 -22.70 -32.75 -15.83
C ILE A 11 -22.57 -33.94 -14.88
N LYS A 12 -23.68 -34.40 -14.27
CA LYS A 12 -23.75 -35.67 -13.53
C LYS A 12 -24.28 -36.80 -14.44
N SER A 13 -23.60 -37.95 -14.46
CA SER A 13 -23.99 -39.10 -15.29
C SER A 13 -25.14 -39.90 -14.64
N THR A 14 -26.39 -39.70 -15.08
CA THR A 14 -27.56 -40.52 -14.67
C THR A 14 -28.59 -40.66 -15.81
N GLY A 15 -28.93 -41.91 -16.16
CA GLY A 15 -29.77 -42.40 -17.27
C GLY A 15 -31.19 -41.80 -17.48
N GLY A 16 -31.73 -41.98 -18.70
CA GLY A 16 -33.10 -41.66 -19.16
C GLY A 16 -33.33 -40.34 -19.95
N ALA A 17 -33.33 -40.39 -21.30
CA ALA A 17 -33.63 -39.27 -22.21
C ALA A 17 -34.57 -39.69 -23.37
N ALA A 18 -35.63 -38.92 -23.66
CA ALA A 18 -36.41 -39.14 -24.90
C ALA A 18 -37.24 -37.94 -25.43
N GLY A 19 -37.58 -36.93 -24.61
CA GLY A 19 -38.50 -35.87 -25.04
C GLY A 19 -37.85 -34.74 -25.87
N TYR A 20 -36.63 -34.34 -25.51
CA TYR A 20 -35.99 -33.13 -26.06
C TYR A 20 -34.99 -33.43 -27.18
N LEU A 21 -34.37 -34.61 -27.19
CA LEU A 21 -33.49 -35.09 -28.27
C LEU A 21 -34.21 -35.16 -29.62
N ARG A 22 -35.50 -35.49 -29.62
CA ARG A 22 -36.33 -35.55 -30.82
C ARG A 22 -36.59 -34.17 -31.44
N TYR A 23 -36.42 -33.08 -30.68
CA TYR A 23 -36.61 -31.70 -31.16
C TYR A 23 -35.36 -31.14 -31.86
N ILE A 24 -34.16 -31.57 -31.44
CA ILE A 24 -32.88 -31.08 -31.99
C ILE A 24 -32.40 -31.97 -33.15
N ALA A 25 -32.65 -33.29 -33.09
CA ALA A 25 -32.22 -34.25 -34.10
C ALA A 25 -32.95 -34.15 -35.46
N THR A 26 -34.13 -33.53 -35.51
CA THR A 26 -34.94 -33.44 -36.75
C THR A 26 -34.83 -32.09 -37.47
N ARG A 27 -33.83 -31.26 -37.14
CA ARG A 27 -33.63 -30.02 -37.89
C ARG A 27 -32.92 -30.32 -39.21
N GLU A 28 -33.69 -30.65 -40.23
CA GLU A 28 -33.23 -30.61 -41.62
C GLU A 28 -32.92 -29.17 -42.02
N ARG A 29 -31.68 -28.98 -42.51
CA ARG A 29 -31.16 -27.83 -43.27
C ARG A 29 -31.83 -26.48 -42.97
N VAL A 30 -31.22 -25.73 -42.06
CA VAL A 30 -31.39 -24.28 -42.04
C VAL A 30 -30.00 -23.67 -42.09
N GLU A 31 -29.56 -23.29 -43.29
CA GLU A 31 -28.70 -22.11 -43.40
C GLU A 31 -29.41 -21.01 -42.59
N ILE A 32 -28.77 -20.52 -41.52
CA ILE A 32 -29.19 -19.27 -40.92
C ILE A 32 -28.85 -18.21 -41.96
N LEU A 33 -29.79 -17.99 -42.88
CA LEU A 33 -29.85 -16.76 -43.66
C LEU A 33 -29.86 -15.61 -42.65
N PRO A 34 -29.20 -14.47 -42.92
CA PRO A 34 -29.37 -13.26 -42.14
C PRO A 34 -30.86 -12.90 -42.10
N ASP A 35 -31.57 -13.37 -41.07
CA ASP A 35 -32.99 -13.18 -40.91
C ASP A 35 -33.18 -12.01 -39.92
N ASP A 36 -33.06 -10.81 -40.48
CA ASP A 36 -33.22 -9.54 -39.77
C ASP A 36 -34.68 -9.27 -39.33
N ARG A 37 -35.60 -10.19 -39.60
CA ARG A 37 -36.97 -10.11 -39.09
C ARG A 37 -36.99 -10.17 -37.55
N PRO A 38 -37.98 -9.55 -36.90
CA PRO A 38 -38.13 -9.62 -35.47
C PRO A 38 -38.31 -11.07 -34.96
N PRO A 39 -37.87 -11.36 -33.72
CA PRO A 39 -38.06 -12.65 -33.05
C PRO A 39 -39.52 -13.06 -33.05
N THR A 40 -39.76 -14.36 -33.11
CA THR A 40 -41.12 -14.88 -32.94
C THR A 40 -41.55 -14.74 -31.48
N ARG A 41 -42.86 -14.55 -31.22
CA ARG A 41 -43.42 -14.48 -29.87
C ARG A 41 -43.04 -15.68 -28.98
N ARG A 42 -42.84 -16.86 -29.57
CA ARG A 42 -42.34 -18.06 -28.88
C ARG A 42 -40.88 -17.93 -28.44
N GLN A 43 -40.02 -17.34 -29.28
CA GLN A 43 -38.62 -17.09 -28.92
C GLN A 43 -38.53 -16.07 -27.77
N GLU A 44 -39.29 -14.98 -27.83
CA GLU A 44 -39.30 -13.96 -26.77
C GLU A 44 -39.74 -14.53 -25.41
N GLN A 45 -40.81 -15.35 -25.42
CA GLN A 45 -41.29 -16.04 -24.21
C GLN A 45 -40.26 -17.00 -23.65
N LEU A 46 -39.57 -17.76 -24.51
CA LEU A 46 -38.54 -18.71 -24.09
C LEU A 46 -37.30 -17.99 -23.56
N ILE A 47 -36.90 -16.88 -24.17
CA ILE A 47 -35.82 -16.01 -23.72
C ILE A 47 -36.14 -15.43 -22.34
N ALA A 48 -37.33 -14.84 -22.17
CA ALA A 48 -37.76 -14.26 -20.89
C ALA A 48 -37.78 -15.32 -19.77
N LYS A 49 -38.21 -16.55 -20.10
CA LYS A 49 -38.18 -17.67 -19.16
C LYS A 49 -36.75 -18.10 -18.81
N LEU A 50 -35.87 -18.32 -19.79
CA LEU A 50 -34.49 -18.75 -19.55
C LEU A 50 -33.67 -17.72 -18.77
N VAL A 51 -33.86 -16.44 -19.05
CA VAL A 51 -33.19 -15.35 -18.34
C VAL A 51 -33.68 -15.21 -16.89
N LYS A 52 -34.93 -15.60 -16.62
CA LYS A 52 -35.49 -15.66 -15.27
C LYS A 52 -34.99 -16.87 -14.50
N ASP A 53 -35.03 -18.04 -15.14
CA ASP A 53 -34.67 -19.32 -14.51
C ASP A 53 -33.15 -19.46 -14.35
N PHE A 54 -32.36 -18.86 -15.25
CA PHE A 54 -30.89 -18.87 -15.25
C PHE A 54 -30.33 -17.46 -15.46
N PRO A 55 -30.32 -16.59 -14.42
CA PRO A 55 -29.90 -15.19 -14.55
C PRO A 55 -28.49 -14.99 -15.14
N ASP A 56 -27.60 -15.96 -14.95
CA ASP A 56 -26.23 -15.94 -15.45
C ASP A 56 -26.15 -16.06 -17.00
N THR A 57 -27.23 -16.40 -17.70
CA THR A 57 -27.26 -16.35 -19.18
C THR A 57 -27.13 -14.93 -19.72
N LYS A 58 -27.44 -13.91 -18.91
CA LYS A 58 -27.30 -12.49 -19.29
C LYS A 58 -25.86 -12.08 -19.58
N THR A 59 -24.87 -12.86 -19.13
CA THR A 59 -23.45 -12.57 -19.36
C THR A 59 -22.94 -13.06 -20.71
N LEU A 60 -23.77 -13.72 -21.54
CA LEU A 60 -23.41 -14.21 -22.87
C LEU A 60 -23.41 -13.06 -23.88
N TYR A 61 -22.50 -13.07 -24.85
CA TYR A 61 -22.48 -12.05 -25.89
C TYR A 61 -23.74 -12.09 -26.76
N GLU A 62 -24.30 -13.27 -26.98
CA GLU A 62 -25.52 -13.48 -27.75
C GLU A 62 -26.72 -12.82 -27.08
N TYR A 63 -26.72 -12.70 -25.74
CA TYR A 63 -27.75 -11.95 -25.02
C TYR A 63 -27.60 -10.45 -25.24
N GLU A 64 -26.37 -9.94 -25.16
CA GLU A 64 -26.06 -8.54 -25.47
C GLU A 64 -26.42 -8.20 -26.93
N SER A 65 -26.06 -9.07 -27.88
CA SER A 65 -26.42 -8.95 -29.31
C SER A 65 -27.93 -8.99 -29.52
N TYR A 66 -28.64 -9.90 -28.85
CA TYR A 66 -30.11 -9.95 -28.90
C TYR A 66 -30.76 -8.68 -28.33
N GLN A 67 -30.24 -8.14 -27.23
CA GLN A 67 -30.76 -6.90 -26.64
C GLN A 67 -30.49 -5.69 -27.53
N ALA A 68 -29.31 -5.62 -28.17
CA ALA A 68 -28.93 -4.52 -29.04
C ALA A 68 -29.70 -4.55 -30.38
N LYS A 69 -29.84 -5.73 -30.99
CA LYS A 69 -30.59 -5.94 -32.23
C LYS A 69 -31.41 -7.23 -32.12
N PRO A 70 -32.65 -7.18 -31.60
CA PRO A 70 -33.48 -8.37 -31.43
C PRO A 70 -33.98 -8.80 -32.80
N THR A 71 -33.22 -9.67 -33.47
CA THR A 71 -33.60 -10.35 -34.70
C THR A 71 -33.89 -11.81 -34.42
N LYS A 72 -34.60 -12.47 -35.32
CA LYS A 72 -34.88 -13.90 -35.23
C LYS A 72 -33.59 -14.74 -35.23
N ALA A 73 -32.55 -14.28 -35.95
CA ALA A 73 -31.22 -14.88 -35.93
C ALA A 73 -30.54 -14.70 -34.56
N ALA A 74 -30.50 -13.48 -34.01
CA ALA A 74 -29.90 -13.20 -32.70
C ALA A 74 -30.63 -13.94 -31.56
N ALA A 75 -31.96 -14.00 -31.62
CA ALA A 75 -32.78 -14.75 -30.68
C ALA A 75 -32.47 -16.26 -30.73
N SER A 76 -32.28 -16.81 -31.93
CA SER A 76 -31.92 -18.23 -32.10
C SER A 76 -30.51 -18.52 -31.58
N ALA A 77 -29.55 -17.64 -31.82
CA ALA A 77 -28.18 -17.76 -31.32
C ALA A 77 -28.15 -17.71 -29.78
N PHE A 78 -28.84 -16.74 -29.17
CA PHE A 78 -28.92 -16.63 -27.72
C PHE A 78 -29.63 -17.83 -27.09
N LEU A 79 -30.78 -18.26 -27.63
CA LEU A 79 -31.50 -19.42 -27.11
C LEU A 79 -30.64 -20.68 -27.15
N THR A 80 -29.91 -20.88 -28.25
CA THR A 80 -28.98 -22.00 -28.41
C THR A 80 -27.93 -21.98 -27.29
N LEU A 81 -27.17 -20.90 -27.16
CA LEU A 81 -26.06 -20.86 -26.21
C LEU A 81 -26.52 -20.78 -24.75
N ALA A 82 -27.67 -20.17 -24.48
CA ALA A 82 -28.27 -20.14 -23.15
C ALA A 82 -28.73 -21.53 -22.70
N LEU A 83 -29.29 -22.34 -23.61
CA LEU A 83 -29.64 -23.73 -23.31
C LEU A 83 -28.38 -24.59 -23.12
N GLU A 84 -27.36 -24.41 -23.96
CA GLU A 84 -26.08 -25.13 -23.86
C GLU A 84 -25.31 -24.78 -22.57
N SER A 85 -25.32 -23.51 -22.16
CA SER A 85 -24.68 -23.05 -20.92
C SER A 85 -25.33 -23.59 -19.64
N ASN A 86 -26.55 -24.12 -19.74
CA ASN A 86 -27.32 -24.65 -18.61
C ASN A 86 -27.68 -26.13 -18.80
N TRP A 87 -26.87 -26.84 -19.59
CA TRP A 87 -27.10 -28.23 -19.99
C TRP A 87 -27.16 -29.22 -18.82
N ASP A 88 -26.45 -28.96 -17.71
CA ASP A 88 -26.49 -29.79 -16.47
C ASP A 88 -27.93 -30.02 -15.95
N ALA A 89 -28.79 -29.00 -16.09
CA ALA A 89 -30.18 -29.08 -15.68
C ALA A 89 -31.07 -29.89 -16.64
N LEU A 90 -30.54 -30.36 -17.78
CA LEU A 90 -31.31 -30.80 -18.96
C LEU A 90 -30.95 -32.19 -19.56
N GLN A 91 -30.02 -32.99 -18.99
CA GLN A 91 -29.70 -34.44 -19.23
C GLN A 91 -28.31 -34.82 -19.83
N GLN A 92 -28.03 -36.14 -19.92
CA GLN A 92 -26.75 -36.91 -19.97
C GLN A 92 -25.61 -36.51 -20.95
N SER A 93 -24.39 -36.97 -20.61
CA SER A 93 -23.08 -36.64 -21.20
C SER A 93 -22.80 -37.18 -22.62
N GLU A 94 -23.25 -38.39 -22.98
CA GLU A 94 -22.95 -39.04 -24.27
C GLU A 94 -23.53 -38.27 -25.48
N GLN A 95 -24.76 -37.77 -25.34
CA GLN A 95 -25.47 -37.05 -26.38
C GLN A 95 -24.85 -35.67 -26.67
N TYR A 96 -24.17 -35.08 -25.67
CA TYR A 96 -23.54 -33.77 -25.78
C TYR A 96 -22.24 -33.82 -26.60
N LEU A 97 -21.37 -34.82 -26.38
CA LEU A 97 -20.12 -34.97 -27.14
C LEU A 97 -20.38 -35.19 -28.65
N LYS A 98 -21.35 -36.06 -28.99
CA LYS A 98 -21.76 -36.31 -30.38
C LYS A 98 -22.39 -35.07 -31.02
N TYR A 99 -23.17 -34.30 -30.26
CA TYR A 99 -23.79 -33.07 -30.72
C TYR A 99 -22.76 -31.99 -31.07
N ILE A 100 -21.79 -31.68 -30.18
CA ILE A 100 -20.76 -30.67 -30.49
C ILE A 100 -19.84 -31.10 -31.64
N ALA A 101 -19.54 -32.41 -31.76
CA ALA A 101 -18.62 -32.90 -32.78
C ALA A 101 -19.19 -32.93 -34.21
N THR A 102 -20.51 -32.94 -34.38
CA THR A 102 -21.19 -33.16 -35.68
C THR A 102 -22.04 -31.98 -36.18
N ARG A 103 -22.04 -30.85 -35.48
CA ARG A 103 -22.88 -29.67 -35.76
C ARG A 103 -22.57 -29.03 -37.13
N PRO A 104 -23.55 -28.39 -37.81
CA PRO A 104 -23.38 -27.79 -39.15
C PRO A 104 -22.34 -26.66 -39.33
N ARG A 105 -21.53 -26.33 -38.32
CA ARG A 105 -20.46 -25.32 -38.36
C ARG A 105 -19.27 -25.67 -37.45
N ALA A 106 -19.19 -26.91 -36.99
CA ALA A 106 -18.00 -27.39 -36.31
C ALA A 106 -16.88 -27.54 -37.36
N GLU A 107 -15.77 -26.85 -37.15
CA GLU A 107 -14.61 -26.95 -38.04
C GLU A 107 -13.99 -28.34 -37.92
N ARG A 108 -13.80 -29.04 -39.05
CA ARG A 108 -13.37 -30.44 -39.06
C ARG A 108 -11.90 -30.56 -39.38
N LEU A 109 -11.13 -31.07 -38.43
CA LEU A 109 -9.73 -31.49 -38.62
C LEU A 109 -9.65 -32.98 -39.07
N GLY A 110 -10.77 -33.57 -39.49
CA GLY A 110 -10.92 -34.99 -39.87
C GLY A 110 -12.38 -35.35 -40.22
N SER A 111 -12.85 -36.56 -39.87
CA SER A 111 -14.26 -36.96 -40.07
C SER A 111 -15.24 -36.26 -39.10
N HIS A 112 -14.75 -35.64 -38.04
CA HIS A 112 -15.48 -34.87 -37.02
C HIS A 112 -14.67 -33.64 -36.54
N GLY A 113 -15.29 -32.75 -35.74
CA GLY A 113 -14.68 -31.49 -35.27
C GLY A 113 -13.96 -31.53 -33.91
N LEU A 114 -13.80 -32.72 -33.32
CA LEU A 114 -13.19 -32.91 -31.99
C LEU A 114 -11.66 -32.90 -32.04
N PHE A 115 -11.02 -32.14 -31.15
CA PHE A 115 -9.58 -32.11 -30.94
C PHE A 115 -9.21 -32.24 -29.45
N GLY A 116 -7.98 -32.66 -29.17
CA GLY A 116 -7.47 -32.90 -27.81
C GLY A 116 -5.94 -32.90 -27.77
N ASP A 117 -5.34 -33.65 -26.85
CA ASP A 117 -3.87 -33.75 -26.72
C ASP A 117 -3.19 -34.44 -27.91
N SER A 118 -3.88 -35.37 -28.59
CA SER A 118 -3.39 -36.10 -29.76
C SER A 118 -3.82 -35.45 -31.08
N ASP A 119 -2.98 -35.56 -32.11
CA ASP A 119 -3.27 -35.04 -33.46
C ASP A 119 -4.38 -35.81 -34.20
N GLY A 120 -4.77 -36.99 -33.68
CA GLY A 120 -5.96 -37.72 -34.09
C GLY A 120 -6.80 -38.08 -32.86
N VAL A 121 -8.05 -37.60 -32.80
CA VAL A 121 -9.04 -38.00 -31.80
C VAL A 121 -10.04 -38.93 -32.48
N SER A 122 -10.40 -40.03 -31.84
CA SER A 122 -11.48 -40.91 -32.31
C SER A 122 -12.74 -40.59 -31.51
N LEU A 123 -13.78 -40.12 -32.18
CA LEU A 123 -15.07 -39.83 -31.54
C LEU A 123 -15.64 -41.08 -30.84
N GLU A 124 -15.55 -42.25 -31.46
CA GLU A 124 -16.02 -43.52 -30.89
C GLU A 124 -15.31 -43.85 -29.57
N LYS A 125 -13.98 -43.79 -29.54
CA LYS A 125 -13.20 -44.06 -28.32
C LYS A 125 -13.45 -43.03 -27.22
N ALA A 126 -13.61 -41.75 -27.59
CA ALA A 126 -13.91 -40.67 -26.64
C ALA A 126 -15.32 -40.83 -26.03
N MET A 127 -16.28 -41.33 -26.81
CA MET A 127 -17.63 -41.65 -26.32
C MET A 127 -17.60 -42.86 -25.38
N GLU A 128 -16.92 -43.95 -25.76
CA GLU A 128 -16.75 -45.15 -24.91
C GLU A 128 -16.10 -44.81 -23.55
N GLU A 129 -15.08 -43.94 -23.53
CA GLU A 129 -14.43 -43.48 -22.30
C GLU A 129 -15.40 -42.70 -21.39
N LEU A 130 -16.24 -41.83 -21.96
CA LEU A 130 -17.23 -41.04 -21.22
C LEU A 130 -18.41 -41.87 -20.72
N GLU A 131 -18.84 -42.90 -21.46
CA GLU A 131 -19.91 -43.81 -21.06
C GLU A 131 -19.55 -44.63 -19.81
N GLN A 132 -18.27 -44.99 -19.69
CA GLN A 132 -17.75 -45.76 -18.54
C GLN A 132 -17.39 -44.86 -17.35
N TYR A 133 -17.33 -43.55 -17.53
CA TYR A 133 -16.93 -42.61 -16.48
C TYR A 133 -18.11 -42.17 -15.60
N THR A 134 -17.94 -42.34 -14.28
CA THR A 134 -18.99 -42.06 -13.28
C THR A 134 -18.75 -40.78 -12.48
N GLY A 135 -17.71 -40.00 -12.81
CA GLY A 135 -17.37 -38.76 -12.12
C GLY A 135 -17.95 -37.50 -12.79
N ASN A 136 -17.63 -36.33 -12.24
CA ASN A 136 -18.05 -35.06 -12.84
C ASN A 136 -17.26 -34.77 -14.11
N VAL A 137 -17.97 -34.38 -15.16
CA VAL A 137 -17.39 -33.85 -16.40
C VAL A 137 -17.71 -32.36 -16.47
N TRP A 138 -16.69 -31.52 -16.49
CA TRP A 138 -16.83 -30.07 -16.62
C TRP A 138 -16.92 -29.69 -18.08
N THR A 139 -17.87 -28.81 -18.42
CA THR A 139 -18.07 -28.28 -19.76
C THR A 139 -17.71 -26.79 -19.75
N HIS A 140 -16.66 -26.43 -20.46
CA HIS A 140 -16.19 -25.05 -20.60
C HIS A 140 -16.64 -24.49 -21.94
N ILE A 141 -17.17 -23.26 -21.92
CA ILE A 141 -17.46 -22.50 -23.14
C ILE A 141 -16.52 -21.30 -23.16
N LEU A 142 -15.67 -21.23 -24.18
CA LEU A 142 -14.75 -20.13 -24.45
C LEU A 142 -15.24 -19.38 -25.67
N SER A 143 -15.58 -18.09 -25.54
CA SER A 143 -16.15 -17.31 -26.64
C SER A 143 -15.48 -15.94 -26.77
N LEU A 144 -15.25 -15.55 -28.03
CA LEU A 144 -14.76 -14.24 -28.45
C LEU A 144 -15.74 -13.62 -29.44
N LYS A 145 -15.72 -12.29 -29.56
CA LYS A 145 -16.41 -11.61 -30.67
C LYS A 145 -15.71 -11.93 -31.98
N ARG A 146 -16.46 -12.01 -33.08
CA ARG A 146 -15.96 -12.31 -34.42
C ARG A 146 -14.76 -11.45 -34.81
N GLU A 147 -14.89 -10.14 -34.63
CA GLU A 147 -13.86 -9.16 -34.97
C GLU A 147 -12.57 -9.39 -34.16
N ASP A 148 -12.69 -9.76 -32.88
CA ASP A 148 -11.56 -10.04 -32.01
C ASP A 148 -10.92 -11.40 -32.32
N ALA A 149 -11.74 -12.42 -32.61
CA ALA A 149 -11.27 -13.73 -33.00
C ALA A 149 -10.45 -13.69 -34.30
N ALA A 150 -10.95 -12.98 -35.33
CA ALA A 150 -10.22 -12.80 -36.58
C ALA A 150 -8.92 -11.99 -36.37
N ARG A 151 -9.00 -10.90 -35.60
CA ARG A 151 -7.86 -10.01 -35.33
C ARG A 151 -6.74 -10.68 -34.52
N LEU A 152 -7.10 -11.59 -33.63
CA LEU A 152 -6.17 -12.30 -32.74
C LEU A 152 -5.78 -13.70 -33.26
N GLY A 153 -6.28 -14.10 -34.43
CA GLY A 153 -6.01 -15.41 -35.03
C GLY A 153 -6.68 -16.61 -34.33
N PHE A 154 -7.74 -16.36 -33.55
CA PHE A 154 -8.56 -17.36 -32.85
C PHE A 154 -9.89 -17.65 -33.60
N ASP A 155 -9.89 -17.50 -34.91
CA ASP A 155 -11.02 -17.81 -35.80
C ASP A 155 -10.97 -19.23 -36.39
N ASN A 156 -10.04 -20.06 -35.92
CA ASN A 156 -9.82 -21.43 -36.39
C ASN A 156 -9.53 -22.39 -35.24
N ALA A 157 -9.84 -23.68 -35.44
CA ALA A 157 -9.68 -24.74 -34.45
C ALA A 157 -8.22 -24.97 -34.01
N ALA A 158 -7.25 -24.77 -34.90
CA ALA A 158 -5.84 -25.02 -34.62
C ALA A 158 -5.27 -24.06 -33.54
N ALA A 159 -5.63 -22.77 -33.61
CA ALA A 159 -5.24 -21.78 -32.62
C ALA A 159 -5.80 -22.09 -31.22
N TRP A 160 -7.08 -22.46 -31.13
CA TRP A 160 -7.70 -22.86 -29.88
C TRP A 160 -7.11 -24.13 -29.29
N ARG A 161 -6.81 -25.13 -30.14
CA ARG A 161 -6.13 -26.36 -29.72
C ARG A 161 -4.75 -26.07 -29.11
N ASN A 162 -3.96 -25.22 -29.77
CA ASN A 162 -2.62 -24.87 -29.29
C ASN A 162 -2.68 -24.13 -27.95
N LEU A 163 -3.62 -23.18 -27.80
CA LEU A 163 -3.84 -22.46 -26.55
C LEU A 163 -4.21 -23.40 -25.39
N ILE A 164 -5.19 -24.29 -25.59
CA ILE A 164 -5.63 -25.21 -24.53
C ILE A 164 -4.50 -26.18 -24.15
N ARG A 165 -3.71 -26.66 -25.13
CA ARG A 165 -2.53 -27.49 -24.88
C ARG A 165 -1.45 -26.76 -24.08
N ALA A 166 -1.18 -25.50 -24.41
CA ALA A 166 -0.20 -24.67 -23.71
C ALA A 166 -0.56 -24.45 -22.24
N HIS A 167 -1.85 -24.31 -21.91
CA HIS A 167 -2.34 -24.09 -20.54
C HIS A 167 -2.95 -25.34 -19.88
N ARG A 168 -2.71 -26.52 -20.45
CA ARG A 168 -3.33 -27.78 -20.01
C ARG A 168 -3.07 -28.07 -18.53
N ASN A 169 -1.83 -27.88 -18.08
CA ASN A 169 -1.42 -28.18 -16.72
C ASN A 169 -1.99 -27.17 -15.71
N GLU A 170 -2.08 -25.90 -16.11
CA GLU A 170 -2.68 -24.82 -15.35
C GLU A 170 -4.19 -25.05 -15.18
N ILE A 171 -4.88 -25.46 -16.25
CA ILE A 171 -6.30 -25.82 -16.22
C ILE A 171 -6.51 -27.02 -15.28
N ALA A 172 -5.69 -28.08 -15.42
CA ALA A 172 -5.74 -29.24 -14.54
C ALA A 172 -5.53 -28.85 -13.05
N ALA A 173 -4.53 -28.00 -12.76
CA ALA A 173 -4.26 -27.53 -11.41
C ALA A 173 -5.40 -26.69 -10.82
N ALA A 174 -6.05 -25.85 -11.63
CA ALA A 174 -7.22 -25.06 -11.23
C ALA A 174 -8.43 -25.97 -10.90
N MET A 175 -8.56 -27.10 -11.60
CA MET A 175 -9.57 -28.13 -11.36
C MET A 175 -9.19 -29.14 -10.26
N LYS A 176 -8.02 -28.98 -9.63
CA LYS A 176 -7.47 -29.93 -8.64
C LYS A 176 -7.30 -31.35 -9.20
N ILE A 177 -6.86 -31.45 -10.45
CA ILE A 177 -6.56 -32.68 -11.16
C ILE A 177 -5.04 -32.75 -11.35
N LEU A 178 -4.43 -33.91 -11.09
CA LEU A 178 -3.01 -34.11 -11.41
C LEU A 178 -2.86 -34.10 -12.95
N PRO A 179 -1.81 -33.47 -13.52
CA PRO A 179 -1.65 -33.39 -14.97
C PRO A 179 -1.72 -34.74 -15.72
N ALA A 180 -1.25 -35.83 -15.11
CA ALA A 180 -1.31 -37.17 -15.69
C ALA A 180 -2.74 -37.74 -15.75
N ASP A 181 -3.58 -37.35 -14.79
CA ASP A 181 -4.97 -37.79 -14.66
C ASP A 181 -5.93 -36.87 -15.45
N PHE A 182 -5.47 -35.73 -15.96
CA PHE A 182 -6.31 -34.79 -16.72
C PHE A 182 -6.68 -35.34 -18.10
N ARG A 183 -7.98 -35.30 -18.40
CA ARG A 183 -8.57 -35.69 -19.69
C ARG A 183 -9.40 -34.53 -20.21
N TRP A 184 -9.27 -34.23 -21.49
CA TRP A 184 -10.07 -33.20 -22.13
C TRP A 184 -10.24 -33.43 -23.63
N TYR A 185 -11.38 -32.96 -24.15
CA TYR A 185 -11.65 -32.83 -25.58
C TYR A 185 -12.36 -31.51 -25.83
N ALA A 186 -12.18 -30.92 -27.02
CA ALA A 186 -12.88 -29.71 -27.39
C ALA A 186 -13.27 -29.68 -28.87
N ALA A 187 -14.27 -28.86 -29.20
CA ALA A 187 -14.70 -28.59 -30.56
C ALA A 187 -14.85 -27.08 -30.76
N PHE A 188 -14.34 -26.57 -31.88
CA PHE A 188 -14.46 -25.17 -32.27
C PHE A 188 -15.63 -25.00 -33.24
N HIS A 189 -16.46 -24.00 -32.95
CA HIS A 189 -17.66 -23.69 -33.68
C HIS A 189 -17.55 -22.29 -34.28
N ASP A 190 -17.56 -22.25 -35.61
CA ASP A 190 -17.48 -21.01 -36.36
C ASP A 190 -18.89 -20.39 -36.53
N GLU A 191 -19.40 -19.77 -35.47
CA GLU A 191 -20.78 -19.26 -35.41
C GLU A 191 -20.86 -17.74 -35.53
N GLY A 192 -21.33 -17.25 -36.68
CA GLY A 192 -21.86 -15.89 -36.88
C GLY A 192 -21.00 -14.78 -36.23
N GLU A 193 -21.53 -14.12 -35.20
CA GLU A 193 -20.87 -13.01 -34.49
C GLU A 193 -19.94 -13.45 -33.35
N HIS A 194 -20.01 -14.71 -32.90
CA HIS A 194 -19.33 -15.20 -31.68
C HIS A 194 -18.76 -16.61 -31.88
N PRO A 195 -17.62 -16.74 -32.58
CA PRO A 195 -16.92 -18.03 -32.64
C PRO A 195 -16.53 -18.49 -31.23
N HIS A 196 -16.73 -19.78 -30.96
CA HIS A 196 -16.56 -20.31 -29.61
C HIS A 196 -16.10 -21.77 -29.59
N VAL A 197 -15.51 -22.17 -28.48
CA VAL A 197 -15.06 -23.54 -28.21
C VAL A 197 -15.90 -24.13 -27.09
N HIS A 198 -16.40 -25.34 -27.33
CA HIS A 198 -16.93 -26.21 -26.29
C HIS A 198 -15.83 -27.19 -25.88
N MET A 199 -15.44 -27.18 -24.61
CA MET A 199 -14.42 -28.06 -24.06
C MET A 199 -15.00 -28.90 -22.94
N MET A 200 -14.80 -30.22 -22.98
CA MET A 200 -15.12 -31.15 -21.91
C MET A 200 -13.84 -31.54 -21.18
N ALA A 201 -13.86 -31.53 -19.85
CA ALA A 201 -12.69 -31.83 -19.03
C ALA A 201 -13.05 -32.63 -17.76
N TRP A 202 -12.29 -33.68 -17.46
CA TRP A 202 -12.49 -34.55 -16.30
C TRP A 202 -11.18 -35.17 -15.81
N SER A 203 -11.25 -35.91 -14.70
CA SER A 203 -10.13 -36.69 -14.18
C SER A 203 -10.31 -38.17 -14.54
N ALA A 204 -9.24 -38.85 -14.91
CA ALA A 204 -9.21 -40.30 -15.06
C ALA A 204 -9.55 -41.04 -13.75
N LYS A 205 -9.41 -40.36 -12.59
CA LYS A 205 -9.80 -40.89 -11.28
C LYS A 205 -11.14 -40.30 -10.84
N PRO A 206 -12.20 -41.13 -10.68
CA PRO A 206 -13.48 -40.68 -10.15
C PRO A 206 -13.32 -39.99 -8.79
N GLY A 207 -14.05 -38.88 -8.57
CA GLY A 207 -14.01 -38.10 -7.33
C GLY A 207 -12.95 -37.00 -7.27
N GLN A 208 -12.11 -36.88 -8.31
CA GLN A 208 -11.29 -35.70 -8.57
C GLN A 208 -12.01 -34.78 -9.59
N ALA A 209 -11.47 -33.58 -9.85
CA ALA A 209 -12.11 -32.51 -10.66
C ALA A 209 -13.12 -31.64 -9.89
N TYR A 210 -12.61 -30.76 -9.02
CA TYR A 210 -13.38 -29.70 -8.37
C TYR A 210 -12.95 -28.33 -8.86
N LEU A 211 -13.88 -27.56 -9.42
CA LEU A 211 -13.62 -26.23 -9.92
C LEU A 211 -14.36 -25.19 -9.06
N SER A 212 -13.60 -24.39 -8.32
CA SER A 212 -14.12 -23.28 -7.51
C SER A 212 -14.27 -22.01 -8.35
N LYS A 213 -15.00 -21.00 -7.84
CA LYS A 213 -15.03 -19.66 -8.45
C LYS A 213 -13.63 -19.07 -8.63
N GLU A 214 -12.70 -19.38 -7.74
CA GLU A 214 -11.30 -18.98 -7.85
C GLU A 214 -10.57 -19.75 -8.96
N GLY A 215 -10.81 -21.05 -9.09
CA GLY A 215 -10.29 -21.86 -10.21
C GLY A 215 -10.75 -21.36 -11.57
N ILE A 216 -12.04 -21.01 -11.72
CA ILE A 216 -12.58 -20.39 -12.95
C ILE A 216 -11.86 -19.08 -13.25
N ARG A 217 -11.59 -18.24 -12.24
CA ARG A 217 -10.84 -16.99 -12.41
C ARG A 217 -9.39 -17.25 -12.84
N GLN A 218 -8.74 -18.26 -12.29
CA GLN A 218 -7.37 -18.64 -12.67
C GLN A 218 -7.30 -19.09 -14.14
N ILE A 219 -8.23 -19.96 -14.58
CA ILE A 219 -8.33 -20.40 -15.98
C ILE A 219 -8.57 -19.21 -16.89
N LYS A 220 -9.57 -18.37 -16.56
CA LYS A 220 -9.90 -17.18 -17.35
C LYS A 220 -8.70 -16.24 -17.49
N SER A 221 -8.00 -15.97 -16.39
CA SER A 221 -6.84 -15.06 -16.37
C SER A 221 -5.69 -15.57 -17.22
N ARG A 222 -5.36 -16.87 -17.13
CA ARG A 222 -4.27 -17.49 -17.91
C ARG A 222 -4.54 -17.43 -19.40
N LEU A 223 -5.73 -17.87 -19.82
CA LEU A 223 -6.13 -17.86 -21.23
C LEU A 223 -6.23 -16.43 -21.79
N THR A 224 -6.76 -15.49 -21.02
CA THR A 224 -6.84 -14.07 -21.42
C THR A 224 -5.44 -13.48 -21.62
N ASN A 225 -4.49 -13.70 -20.70
CA ASN A 225 -3.15 -13.12 -20.82
C ASN A 225 -2.40 -13.61 -22.06
N ASP A 226 -2.66 -14.84 -22.51
CA ASP A 226 -2.01 -15.40 -23.70
C ASP A 226 -2.73 -14.96 -24.99
N ILE A 227 -4.07 -14.97 -25.00
CA ILE A 227 -4.87 -14.50 -26.14
C ILE A 227 -4.59 -13.02 -26.46
N PHE A 228 -4.38 -12.17 -25.44
CA PHE A 228 -4.25 -10.72 -25.59
C PHE A 228 -2.80 -10.21 -25.37
N ARG A 229 -1.79 -11.07 -25.46
CA ARG A 229 -0.40 -10.78 -25.07
C ARG A 229 0.19 -9.53 -25.73
N ASP A 230 0.02 -9.39 -27.05
CA ASP A 230 0.59 -8.28 -27.83
C ASP A 230 -0.21 -6.97 -27.68
N GLU A 231 -1.53 -7.07 -27.48
CA GLU A 231 -2.36 -5.92 -27.13
C GLU A 231 -2.08 -5.40 -25.73
N MET A 232 -1.82 -6.30 -24.77
CA MET A 232 -1.41 -5.90 -23.43
C MET A 232 -0.09 -5.16 -23.49
N LEU A 233 0.91 -5.61 -24.27
CA LEU A 233 2.19 -4.89 -24.46
C LEU A 233 1.98 -3.47 -25.04
N HIS A 234 1.20 -3.32 -26.11
CA HIS A 234 0.93 -2.02 -26.74
C HIS A 234 0.03 -1.11 -25.88
N LEU A 235 -0.90 -1.68 -25.10
CA LEU A 235 -1.69 -0.95 -24.10
C LEU A 235 -0.86 -0.61 -22.85
N TYR A 236 0.13 -1.42 -22.47
CA TYR A 236 1.05 -1.13 -21.37
C TYR A 236 2.01 0.01 -21.75
N GLU A 237 2.48 0.08 -23.00
CA GLU A 237 3.31 1.19 -23.47
C GLU A 237 2.52 2.52 -23.59
N GLN A 238 1.29 2.51 -24.12
CA GLN A 238 0.51 3.74 -24.27
C GLN A 238 -0.28 4.15 -23.00
N LYS A 239 -0.72 3.20 -22.14
CA LYS A 239 -1.43 3.52 -20.89
C LYS A 239 -0.52 3.69 -19.67
N SER A 240 0.77 3.30 -19.69
CA SER A 240 1.67 3.54 -18.53
C SER A 240 2.10 5.00 -18.44
N VAL A 241 2.45 5.67 -19.54
CA VAL A 241 3.03 7.02 -19.47
C VAL A 241 2.08 8.04 -18.85
N SER A 242 0.83 8.14 -19.31
CA SER A 242 -0.16 9.09 -18.76
C SER A 242 -0.67 8.69 -17.36
N ARG A 243 -0.76 7.39 -17.07
CA ARG A 243 -1.30 6.87 -15.81
C ARG A 243 -0.27 6.89 -14.69
N ASP A 244 0.97 6.53 -14.99
CA ASP A 244 2.10 6.62 -14.09
C ASP A 244 2.44 8.09 -13.85
N GLU A 245 2.29 8.96 -14.85
CA GLU A 245 2.34 10.42 -14.67
C GLU A 245 1.28 10.90 -13.67
N LEU A 246 -0.01 10.55 -13.87
CA LEU A 246 -1.07 10.98 -12.94
C LEU A 246 -0.93 10.38 -11.53
N VAL A 247 -0.38 9.17 -11.38
CA VAL A 247 -0.07 8.58 -10.07
C VAL A 247 1.13 9.27 -9.46
N ARG A 248 2.17 9.60 -10.24
CA ARG A 248 3.35 10.34 -9.80
C ARG A 248 2.99 11.76 -9.38
N GLN A 249 2.13 12.44 -10.12
CA GLN A 249 1.58 13.75 -9.80
C GLN A 249 0.76 13.72 -8.51
N ALA A 250 -0.17 12.76 -8.37
CA ALA A 250 -0.95 12.63 -7.14
C ALA A 250 -0.08 12.29 -5.91
N ARG A 251 0.95 11.43 -6.08
CA ARG A 251 1.93 11.14 -5.02
C ARG A 251 2.77 12.36 -4.66
N ARG A 252 3.23 13.11 -5.66
CA ARG A 252 4.00 14.35 -5.46
C ARG A 252 3.16 15.40 -4.74
N ALA A 253 1.93 15.65 -5.21
CA ALA A 253 1.00 16.57 -4.56
C ALA A 253 0.71 16.16 -3.12
N MET A 254 0.47 14.86 -2.86
CA MET A 254 0.28 14.36 -1.51
C MET A 254 1.53 14.52 -0.63
N LEU A 255 2.74 14.32 -1.18
CA LEU A 255 4.00 14.56 -0.44
C LEU A 255 4.17 16.03 -0.09
N GLU A 256 3.93 16.94 -1.04
CA GLU A 256 3.97 18.39 -0.83
C GLU A 256 2.94 18.82 0.24
N LEU A 257 1.71 18.29 0.19
CA LEU A 257 0.68 18.53 1.20
C LEU A 257 1.06 17.96 2.58
N VAL A 258 1.66 16.77 2.64
CA VAL A 258 2.16 16.18 3.89
C VAL A 258 3.27 17.05 4.49
N GLN A 259 4.22 17.50 3.69
CA GLN A 259 5.30 18.39 4.15
C GLN A 259 4.74 19.73 4.65
N ALA A 260 3.78 20.30 3.93
CA ALA A 260 3.12 21.54 4.36
C ALA A 260 2.29 21.34 5.66
N MET A 261 1.66 20.18 5.87
CA MET A 261 1.02 19.86 7.16
C MET A 261 2.04 19.68 8.30
N GLN A 262 3.23 19.17 8.02
CA GLN A 262 4.28 18.97 9.02
C GLN A 262 4.89 20.29 9.48
N ALA A 263 5.06 21.24 8.56
CA ALA A 263 5.59 22.57 8.84
C ALA A 263 4.51 23.58 9.28
N GLY A 264 3.23 23.31 8.99
CA GLY A 264 2.16 24.26 9.19
C GLY A 264 1.69 24.38 10.64
N LEU A 265 1.39 25.62 11.05
CA LEU A 265 0.61 25.92 12.24
C LEU A 265 -0.89 25.70 11.96
N CYS A 266 -1.63 25.23 12.96
CA CYS A 266 -3.06 25.03 12.84
C CYS A 266 -3.83 25.96 13.79
N ASP A 267 -4.55 26.91 13.20
CA ASP A 267 -5.51 27.74 13.91
C ASP A 267 -6.93 27.21 13.66
N HIS A 268 -7.56 26.59 14.66
CA HIS A 268 -8.91 26.02 14.49
C HIS A 268 -9.69 26.04 15.82
N PRO A 269 -10.33 27.17 16.17
CA PRO A 269 -11.01 27.36 17.45
C PRO A 269 -12.03 26.28 17.83
N GLU A 270 -12.81 25.77 16.87
CA GLU A 270 -13.78 24.70 17.12
C GLU A 270 -13.12 23.38 17.49
N ALA A 271 -12.04 23.00 16.79
CA ALA A 271 -11.29 21.79 17.10
C ALA A 271 -10.62 21.91 18.48
N GLU A 272 -10.10 23.09 18.81
CA GLU A 272 -9.51 23.41 20.12
C GLU A 272 -10.53 23.29 21.26
N ARG A 273 -11.73 23.86 21.09
CA ARG A 273 -12.82 23.75 22.06
C ARG A 273 -13.23 22.29 22.28
N LEU A 274 -13.36 21.51 21.20
CA LEU A 274 -13.68 20.08 21.29
C LEU A 274 -12.55 19.29 21.96
N MET A 275 -11.28 19.64 21.69
CA MET A 275 -10.11 19.03 22.32
C MET A 275 -10.12 19.27 23.84
N GLN A 276 -10.51 20.46 24.30
CA GLN A 276 -10.70 20.75 25.73
C GLN A 276 -11.83 19.91 26.34
N GLU A 277 -12.98 19.81 25.68
CA GLU A 277 -14.09 18.99 26.15
C GLU A 277 -13.69 17.51 26.26
N LEU A 278 -12.97 16.99 25.26
CA LEU A 278 -12.43 15.64 25.27
C LEU A 278 -11.44 15.44 26.42
N THR A 279 -10.52 16.39 26.63
CA THR A 279 -9.52 16.37 27.71
C THR A 279 -10.19 16.26 29.08
N ALA A 280 -11.19 17.10 29.35
CA ALA A 280 -11.98 17.04 30.58
C ALA A 280 -12.74 15.71 30.71
N GLY A 281 -13.35 15.23 29.62
CA GLY A 281 -14.06 13.97 29.58
C GLY A 281 -13.17 12.75 29.86
N LEU A 282 -11.95 12.72 29.33
CA LEU A 282 -10.98 11.64 29.54
C LEU A 282 -10.53 11.50 31.00
N GLY A 283 -10.62 12.57 31.80
CA GLY A 283 -10.34 12.51 33.25
C GLY A 283 -11.28 11.57 34.01
N THR A 284 -12.49 11.34 33.48
CA THR A 284 -13.49 10.47 34.12
C THR A 284 -13.39 9.00 33.69
N VAL A 285 -12.59 8.71 32.66
CA VAL A 285 -12.47 7.37 32.08
C VAL A 285 -11.45 6.55 32.88
N LYS A 286 -11.90 5.40 33.43
CA LYS A 286 -11.03 4.40 34.05
C LYS A 286 -10.52 3.40 33.00
N GLY A 287 -9.27 2.99 33.12
CA GLY A 287 -8.66 1.97 32.25
C GLY A 287 -8.10 2.50 30.93
N LYS A 288 -8.08 1.65 29.90
CA LYS A 288 -7.37 1.92 28.63
C LYS A 288 -8.08 3.01 27.81
N LYS A 289 -7.40 4.15 27.62
CA LYS A 289 -7.87 5.28 26.81
C LYS A 289 -7.47 5.12 25.34
N THR A 290 -8.15 4.23 24.64
CA THR A 290 -8.02 4.08 23.19
C THR A 290 -9.41 4.06 22.57
N TYR A 291 -9.55 4.46 21.31
CA TYR A 291 -10.86 4.75 20.71
C TYR A 291 -11.87 3.62 20.94
N GLY A 292 -11.48 2.34 20.78
CA GLY A 292 -12.37 1.19 20.99
C GLY A 292 -12.99 1.09 22.39
N TYR A 293 -12.31 1.57 23.43
CA TYR A 293 -12.70 1.44 24.84
C TYR A 293 -13.38 2.68 25.40
N LEU A 294 -13.44 3.78 24.64
CA LEU A 294 -14.09 5.00 25.09
C LEU A 294 -15.64 4.86 25.14
N PRO A 295 -16.31 5.53 26.09
CA PRO A 295 -17.75 5.69 26.09
C PRO A 295 -18.27 6.32 24.80
N LYS A 296 -19.52 6.03 24.43
CA LYS A 296 -20.15 6.51 23.18
C LYS A 296 -20.06 8.02 23.00
N ARG A 297 -20.28 8.80 24.07
CA ARG A 297 -20.16 10.27 24.05
C ARG A 297 -18.75 10.72 23.63
N LEU A 298 -17.71 10.17 24.25
CA LEU A 298 -16.33 10.55 23.95
C LEU A 298 -15.87 10.07 22.57
N LYS A 299 -16.37 8.91 22.10
CA LYS A 299 -16.15 8.48 20.70
C LYS A 299 -16.72 9.51 19.71
N GLY A 300 -17.92 10.03 19.99
CA GLY A 300 -18.53 11.09 19.20
C GLY A 300 -17.70 12.37 19.16
N LEU A 301 -17.14 12.80 20.31
CA LEU A 301 -16.22 13.95 20.35
C LEU A 301 -14.96 13.71 19.52
N VAL A 302 -14.37 12.51 19.62
CA VAL A 302 -13.19 12.16 18.81
C VAL A 302 -13.52 12.20 17.32
N ASP A 303 -14.66 11.64 16.92
CA ASP A 303 -15.09 11.64 15.52
C ASP A 303 -15.34 13.07 15.01
N GLU A 304 -15.99 13.92 15.80
CA GLU A 304 -16.21 15.33 15.47
C GLU A 304 -14.88 16.10 15.34
N ILE A 305 -13.91 15.90 16.24
CA ILE A 305 -12.58 16.52 16.11
C ILE A 305 -11.92 16.12 14.79
N VAL A 306 -11.96 14.83 14.43
CA VAL A 306 -11.42 14.37 13.15
C VAL A 306 -12.12 15.04 11.97
N ASP A 307 -13.44 15.15 12.01
CA ASP A 307 -14.23 15.77 10.95
C ASP A 307 -14.04 17.30 10.89
N GLN A 308 -13.76 17.99 12.01
CA GLN A 308 -13.34 19.40 12.00
C GLN A 308 -11.97 19.55 11.35
N MET A 309 -10.99 18.72 11.71
CA MET A 309 -9.67 18.75 11.08
C MET A 309 -9.73 18.46 9.57
N GLU A 310 -10.66 17.61 9.10
CA GLU A 310 -10.88 17.40 7.66
C GLU A 310 -11.28 18.69 6.92
N ARG A 311 -11.93 19.65 7.59
CA ARG A 311 -12.36 20.92 6.97
C ARG A 311 -11.20 21.84 6.65
N LEU A 312 -10.02 21.63 7.23
CA LEU A 312 -8.82 22.36 6.88
C LEU A 312 -8.48 22.10 5.40
N PRO A 313 -8.27 23.13 4.57
CA PRO A 313 -8.05 22.96 3.14
C PRO A 313 -6.94 21.96 2.82
N ILE A 314 -5.84 22.01 3.57
CA ILE A 314 -4.68 21.13 3.38
C ILE A 314 -4.99 19.65 3.68
N VAL A 315 -5.79 19.38 4.71
CA VAL A 315 -6.19 18.02 5.11
C VAL A 315 -7.19 17.47 4.10
N CYS A 316 -8.20 18.27 3.72
CA CYS A 316 -9.20 17.91 2.73
C CYS A 316 -8.54 17.54 1.39
N GLN A 317 -7.63 18.39 0.90
CA GLN A 317 -6.89 18.15 -0.33
C GLN A 317 -6.03 16.89 -0.24
N CYS A 318 -5.36 16.67 0.89
CA CYS A 318 -4.54 15.47 1.08
C CYS A 318 -5.40 14.20 1.05
N TYR A 319 -6.58 14.23 1.68
CA TYR A 319 -7.54 13.14 1.65
C TYR A 319 -8.11 12.89 0.25
N ASP A 320 -8.42 13.94 -0.51
CA ASP A 320 -8.87 13.83 -1.90
C ASP A 320 -7.79 13.21 -2.81
N GLN A 321 -6.52 13.59 -2.63
CA GLN A 321 -5.40 12.95 -3.35
C GLN A 321 -5.24 11.48 -2.97
N TRP A 322 -5.42 11.14 -1.68
CA TRP A 322 -5.41 9.76 -1.24
C TRP A 322 -6.56 8.95 -1.85
N LEU A 323 -7.78 9.49 -1.88
CA LEU A 323 -8.94 8.85 -2.51
C LEU A 323 -8.72 8.65 -4.01
N LEU A 324 -8.11 9.63 -4.69
CA LEU A 324 -7.73 9.50 -6.10
C LEU A 324 -6.75 8.34 -6.32
N LEU A 325 -5.77 8.17 -5.43
CA LEU A 325 -4.81 7.06 -5.48
C LEU A 325 -5.50 5.71 -5.20
N GLN A 326 -6.37 5.63 -4.19
CA GLN A 326 -7.09 4.41 -3.85
C GLN A 326 -8.13 4.02 -4.91
N GLY A 327 -8.91 4.97 -5.43
CA GLY A 327 -9.89 4.71 -6.49
C GLY A 327 -9.23 4.20 -7.77
N LYS A 328 -7.99 4.64 -8.07
CA LYS A 328 -7.18 4.06 -9.14
C LYS A 328 -6.76 2.63 -8.83
N VAL A 329 -6.33 2.31 -7.60
CA VAL A 329 -6.01 0.95 -7.16
C VAL A 329 -7.24 0.03 -7.23
N ASP A 330 -8.39 0.49 -6.75
CA ASP A 330 -9.64 -0.27 -6.71
C ASP A 330 -10.24 -0.48 -8.11
N GLY A 331 -10.09 0.47 -9.03
CA GLY A 331 -10.48 0.34 -10.44
C GLY A 331 -9.71 -0.74 -11.22
N TYR A 332 -8.62 -1.30 -10.67
CA TYR A 332 -7.97 -2.49 -11.21
C TYR A 332 -8.64 -3.81 -10.79
N TYR A 333 -9.48 -3.79 -9.74
CA TYR A 333 -10.02 -4.99 -9.11
C TYR A 333 -11.55 -5.01 -8.97
N HIS A 334 -12.23 -3.86 -9.05
CA HIS A 334 -13.68 -3.72 -8.90
C HIS A 334 -14.24 -2.62 -9.83
N ASP A 335 -15.42 -2.85 -10.42
CA ASP A 335 -16.11 -1.91 -11.33
C ASP A 335 -16.89 -0.79 -10.61
N THR A 336 -16.70 -0.60 -9.29
CA THR A 336 -17.50 0.34 -8.48
C THR A 336 -16.60 1.44 -7.89
N PRO A 337 -16.86 2.73 -8.16
CA PRO A 337 -16.10 3.84 -7.56
C PRO A 337 -16.20 3.82 -6.04
N ARG A 338 -15.08 4.06 -5.34
CA ARG A 338 -15.06 4.19 -3.88
C ARG A 338 -15.81 5.46 -3.46
N GLU A 339 -16.74 5.32 -2.53
CA GLU A 339 -17.50 6.44 -1.95
C GLU A 339 -16.61 7.30 -1.03
N ARG A 340 -16.68 8.63 -1.16
CA ARG A 340 -16.00 9.57 -0.26
C ARG A 340 -16.74 9.64 1.07
N LEU A 341 -16.22 8.94 2.07
CA LEU A 341 -16.71 9.01 3.45
C LEU A 341 -15.98 10.11 4.23
N PRO A 342 -16.58 10.72 5.27
CA PRO A 342 -15.85 11.52 6.25
C PRO A 342 -14.65 10.76 6.81
N LEU A 343 -13.57 11.46 7.11
CA LEU A 343 -12.30 10.89 7.56
C LEU A 343 -12.48 10.07 8.85
N SER A 344 -13.38 10.50 9.74
CA SER A 344 -13.76 9.73 10.94
C SER A 344 -14.42 8.39 10.62
N LYS A 345 -15.02 8.22 9.44
CA LYS A 345 -15.72 6.99 9.05
C LYS A 345 -14.87 6.05 8.18
N ASP A 346 -13.80 6.54 7.57
CA ASP A 346 -12.89 5.70 6.79
C ASP A 346 -12.05 4.78 7.71
N LYS A 347 -12.04 3.48 7.39
CA LYS A 347 -11.38 2.45 8.21
C LYS A 347 -9.85 2.51 8.12
N GLU A 348 -9.29 3.05 7.05
CA GLU A 348 -7.84 3.19 6.88
C GLU A 348 -7.27 4.28 7.81
N PHE A 349 -8.08 5.27 8.20
CA PHE A 349 -7.67 6.42 9.03
C PHE A 349 -8.00 6.29 10.52
N ARG A 350 -8.30 5.09 11.01
CA ARG A 350 -8.57 4.83 12.45
C ARG A 350 -7.43 5.27 13.37
N GLN A 351 -6.21 5.37 12.87
CA GLN A 351 -5.03 5.85 13.61
C GLN A 351 -5.19 7.32 14.03
N ILE A 352 -5.84 8.16 13.21
CA ILE A 352 -6.09 9.57 13.51
C ILE A 352 -6.92 9.72 14.79
N LYS A 353 -7.94 8.88 14.96
CA LYS A 353 -8.78 8.87 16.17
C LYS A 353 -7.96 8.63 17.44
N ASN A 354 -6.97 7.73 17.38
CA ASN A 354 -6.08 7.50 18.51
C ASN A 354 -5.02 8.60 18.66
N ALA A 355 -4.66 9.33 17.60
CA ALA A 355 -3.85 10.54 17.70
C ALA A 355 -4.60 11.64 18.46
N VAL A 356 -5.87 11.89 18.13
CA VAL A 356 -6.73 12.83 18.89
C VAL A 356 -6.75 12.51 20.38
N ILE A 357 -6.98 11.24 20.73
CA ILE A 357 -7.01 10.80 22.14
C ILE A 357 -5.66 11.00 22.82
N ARG A 358 -4.56 10.76 22.11
CA ARG A 358 -3.19 10.92 22.62
C ARG A 358 -2.90 12.38 22.96
N GLU A 359 -3.26 13.31 22.07
CA GLU A 359 -3.06 14.74 22.32
C GLU A 359 -3.97 15.25 23.44
N ALA A 360 -5.23 14.83 23.49
CA ALA A 360 -6.12 15.15 24.62
C ALA A 360 -5.58 14.61 25.95
N GLU A 361 -4.98 13.42 25.95
CA GLU A 361 -4.40 12.84 27.16
C GLU A 361 -3.09 13.52 27.59
N ARG A 362 -2.27 13.96 26.64
CA ARG A 362 -1.08 14.80 26.89
C ARG A 362 -1.48 16.10 27.58
N LEU A 363 -2.49 16.80 27.05
CA LEU A 363 -3.06 17.99 27.66
C LEU A 363 -3.54 17.73 29.09
N ARG A 364 -4.28 16.62 29.30
CA ARG A 364 -4.83 16.26 30.60
C ARG A 364 -3.74 15.99 31.64
N LEU A 365 -2.65 15.36 31.22
CA LEU A 365 -1.52 15.02 32.07
C LEU A 365 -0.57 16.20 32.29
N GLY A 366 -0.78 17.33 31.62
CA GLY A 366 0.14 18.48 31.68
C GLY A 366 1.52 18.13 31.12
N GLN A 367 1.59 17.28 30.10
CA GLN A 367 2.86 16.95 29.47
C GLN A 367 3.36 18.15 28.65
N VAL A 368 4.56 18.64 28.98
CA VAL A 368 5.22 19.69 28.21
C VAL A 368 5.63 19.14 26.84
N THR A 369 5.34 19.91 25.81
CA THR A 369 5.71 19.60 24.42
C THR A 369 6.93 20.41 23.99
N PHE A 370 7.61 19.98 22.94
CA PHE A 370 8.76 20.70 22.38
C PHE A 370 8.58 20.84 20.87
N GLU A 371 8.49 22.09 20.43
CA GLU A 371 8.32 22.50 19.04
C GLU A 371 9.68 22.87 18.44
N ASP A 372 10.61 21.91 18.43
CA ASP A 372 12.03 22.08 18.06
C ASP A 372 12.48 21.13 16.94
N GLN A 373 11.56 20.74 16.05
CA GLN A 373 11.81 19.73 15.02
C GLN A 373 12.94 20.10 14.04
N ASP A 374 13.12 21.39 13.75
CA ASP A 374 14.16 21.91 12.85
C ASP A 374 15.49 22.22 13.57
N MET A 375 15.56 22.09 14.90
CA MET A 375 16.75 22.39 15.70
C MET A 375 17.97 21.58 15.25
N GLY A 376 17.78 20.31 14.87
CA GLY A 376 18.86 19.41 14.47
C GLY A 376 19.70 19.88 13.28
N GLN A 377 19.21 20.86 12.51
CA GLN A 377 19.95 21.47 11.39
C GLN A 377 20.92 22.57 11.85
N ARG A 378 20.72 23.12 13.05
CA ARG A 378 21.39 24.34 13.55
C ARG A 378 22.21 24.11 14.82
N ASP A 379 21.95 23.03 15.55
CA ASP A 379 22.51 22.78 16.88
C ASP A 379 23.96 22.29 16.88
N GLU A 380 24.47 21.84 15.74
CA GLU A 380 25.83 21.31 15.55
C GLU A 380 26.57 22.05 14.42
N PRO A 381 26.97 23.32 14.66
CA PRO A 381 27.63 24.14 13.65
C PRO A 381 28.99 23.56 13.24
N GLU A 382 29.41 23.87 12.02
CA GLU A 382 30.75 23.54 11.48
C GLU A 382 31.60 24.78 11.25
N GLN A 383 31.03 25.96 11.46
CA GLN A 383 31.67 27.23 11.23
C GLN A 383 32.16 27.78 12.56
N PHE A 384 33.48 27.96 12.68
CA PHE A 384 34.11 28.41 13.91
C PHE A 384 35.09 29.54 13.62
N GLN A 385 34.92 30.67 14.28
CA GLN A 385 35.73 31.88 14.05
C GLN A 385 37.25 31.64 14.22
N ASN A 386 37.63 30.71 15.10
CA ASN A 386 39.03 30.40 15.42
C ASN A 386 39.53 29.07 14.81
N ALA A 387 38.81 28.48 13.85
CA ALA A 387 39.26 27.25 13.21
C ALA A 387 40.45 27.49 12.26
N PRO A 388 41.41 26.55 12.18
CA PRO A 388 42.55 26.66 11.26
C PRO A 388 42.12 26.77 9.79
N TYR A 389 42.92 27.47 8.98
CA TYR A 389 42.66 27.61 7.55
C TYR A 389 42.55 26.27 6.81
N ALA A 390 43.40 25.30 7.16
CA ALA A 390 43.38 23.96 6.56
C ALA A 390 42.05 23.23 6.82
N TYR A 391 41.49 23.36 8.02
CA TYR A 391 40.15 22.83 8.33
C TYR A 391 39.08 23.47 7.44
N TRP A 392 39.10 24.80 7.32
CA TRP A 392 38.13 25.54 6.50
C TRP A 392 38.17 25.10 5.04
N MET A 393 39.36 25.02 4.46
CA MET A 393 39.55 24.57 3.08
C MET A 393 38.97 23.17 2.85
N LEU A 394 39.27 22.21 3.74
CA LEU A 394 38.77 20.85 3.61
C LEU A 394 37.25 20.77 3.80
N ARG A 395 36.71 21.53 4.77
CA ARG A 395 35.27 21.59 5.03
C ARG A 395 34.49 22.12 3.82
N GLU A 396 34.98 23.15 3.14
CA GLU A 396 34.36 23.67 1.92
C GLU A 396 34.38 22.62 0.79
N VAL A 397 35.51 21.94 0.56
CA VAL A 397 35.60 20.87 -0.45
C VAL A 397 34.65 19.71 -0.12
N ILE A 398 34.61 19.26 1.14
CA ILE A 398 33.74 18.17 1.60
C ILE A 398 32.25 18.48 1.39
N ARG A 399 31.85 19.73 1.62
CA ARG A 399 30.46 20.20 1.53
C ARG A 399 30.04 20.66 0.13
N ASN A 400 30.98 20.78 -0.82
CA ASN A 400 30.67 21.20 -2.17
C ASN A 400 30.12 20.03 -3.02
N GLU A 401 28.81 20.05 -3.29
CA GLU A 401 28.12 19.02 -4.08
C GLU A 401 28.41 19.10 -5.59
N GLU A 402 29.04 20.18 -6.07
CA GLU A 402 29.47 20.31 -7.47
C GLU A 402 30.75 19.51 -7.77
N LEU A 403 31.51 19.14 -6.73
CA LEU A 403 32.73 18.35 -6.86
C LEU A 403 32.42 16.85 -6.94
N THR A 404 33.32 16.12 -7.59
CA THR A 404 33.20 14.66 -7.71
C THR A 404 33.31 13.98 -6.35
N LEU A 405 32.72 12.78 -6.24
CA LEU A 405 32.83 11.96 -5.03
C LEU A 405 34.30 11.65 -4.69
N GLU A 406 35.15 11.48 -5.70
CA GLU A 406 36.58 11.23 -5.54
C GLU A 406 37.29 12.42 -4.90
N GLU A 407 37.07 13.64 -5.39
CA GLU A 407 37.66 14.87 -4.84
C GLU A 407 37.23 15.09 -3.38
N ARG A 408 35.93 14.91 -3.10
CA ARG A 408 35.37 15.04 -1.76
C ARG A 408 35.93 13.98 -0.81
N SER A 409 36.08 12.74 -1.27
CA SER A 409 36.69 11.64 -0.50
C SER A 409 38.19 11.86 -0.25
N GLY A 410 38.89 12.46 -1.21
CA GLY A 410 40.27 12.92 -1.04
C GLY A 410 40.39 13.95 0.08
N ALA A 411 39.48 14.92 0.12
CA ALA A 411 39.44 15.91 1.22
C ALA A 411 39.12 15.27 2.58
N VAL A 412 38.27 14.24 2.64
CA VAL A 412 38.05 13.48 3.88
C VAL A 412 39.34 12.77 4.33
N SER A 413 40.12 12.24 3.40
CA SER A 413 41.41 11.59 3.71
C SER A 413 42.43 12.57 4.29
N GLU A 414 42.49 13.80 3.75
CA GLU A 414 43.34 14.86 4.31
C GLU A 414 42.82 15.36 5.67
N LEU A 415 41.50 15.46 5.84
CA LEU A 415 40.87 15.80 7.12
C LEU A 415 41.22 14.78 8.19
N GLU A 416 41.23 13.49 7.84
CA GLU A 416 41.63 12.41 8.74
C GLU A 416 43.09 12.54 9.18
N LYS A 417 44.00 12.96 8.30
CA LYS A 417 45.40 13.23 8.69
C LYS A 417 45.47 14.38 9.70
N LEU A 418 44.72 15.47 9.50
CA LEU A 418 44.66 16.58 10.47
C LEU A 418 44.05 16.13 11.81
N ALA A 419 43.00 15.32 11.76
CA ALA A 419 42.36 14.77 12.95
C ALA A 419 43.31 13.86 13.75
N LYS A 420 44.08 12.99 13.07
CA LYS A 420 45.16 12.17 13.64
C LYS A 420 46.29 13.04 14.21
N GLY A 421 46.55 14.19 13.59
CA GLY A 421 47.49 15.20 14.09
C GLY A 421 47.01 15.99 15.32
N GLY A 422 45.78 15.74 15.80
CA GLY A 422 45.25 16.35 17.02
C GLY A 422 44.34 17.56 16.80
N ASP A 423 44.06 17.97 15.56
CA ASP A 423 43.20 19.13 15.31
C ASP A 423 41.75 18.86 15.73
N ARG A 424 41.31 19.50 16.82
CA ARG A 424 39.97 19.29 17.41
C ARG A 424 38.81 19.63 16.47
N TYR A 425 38.98 20.57 15.54
CA TYR A 425 37.94 20.92 14.58
C TYR A 425 37.78 19.82 13.52
N SER A 426 38.89 19.32 13.00
CA SER A 426 38.92 18.18 12.08
C SER A 426 38.41 16.90 12.73
N GLN A 427 38.78 16.63 13.99
CA GLN A 427 38.24 15.51 14.77
C GLN A 427 36.71 15.62 14.92
N TYR A 428 36.20 16.81 15.25
CA TYR A 428 34.76 17.03 15.33
C TYR A 428 34.04 16.80 13.99
N LEU A 429 34.55 17.38 12.90
CA LEU A 429 33.94 17.20 11.57
C LEU A 429 34.02 15.73 11.10
N LEU A 430 35.13 15.05 11.36
CA LEU A 430 35.28 13.63 11.05
C LEU A 430 34.28 12.76 11.83
N GLY A 431 34.05 13.07 13.11
CA GLY A 431 33.00 12.44 13.92
C GLY A 431 31.60 12.63 13.31
N LYS A 432 31.29 13.83 12.79
CA LYS A 432 30.02 14.07 12.07
C LYS A 432 29.94 13.25 10.78
N LEU A 433 31.02 13.14 10.01
CA LEU A 433 31.04 12.36 8.77
C LEU A 433 30.78 10.87 9.02
N TRP A 434 31.39 10.30 10.07
CA TRP A 434 31.13 8.93 10.50
C TRP A 434 29.72 8.73 11.04
N ARG A 435 29.11 9.74 11.66
CA ARG A 435 27.73 9.63 12.18
C ARG A 435 26.67 9.75 11.09
N ASP A 436 26.81 10.75 10.23
CA ASP A 436 25.74 11.20 9.33
C ASP A 436 25.81 10.50 7.95
N GLY A 437 26.98 9.95 7.59
CA GLY A 437 27.21 9.16 6.38
C GLY A 437 27.05 9.81 5.00
N PRO A 438 27.28 11.13 4.79
CA PRO A 438 27.19 11.69 3.43
C PRO A 438 28.36 11.28 2.52
N LEU A 439 29.49 10.86 3.10
CA LEU A 439 30.72 10.47 2.38
C LEU A 439 31.41 9.24 2.97
N LEU A 440 31.10 8.88 4.22
CA LEU A 440 31.59 7.69 4.90
C LEU A 440 30.40 6.76 5.16
N ILE A 441 30.64 5.46 5.32
CA ILE A 441 29.60 4.55 5.78
C ILE A 441 29.34 4.87 7.26
N PRO A 442 28.10 5.14 7.69
CA PRO A 442 27.80 5.42 9.09
C PRO A 442 28.36 4.36 10.04
N ASP A 443 29.12 4.80 11.03
CA ASP A 443 29.68 3.97 12.10
C ASP A 443 29.67 4.77 13.41
N GLY A 444 28.82 4.35 14.35
CA GLY A 444 28.67 5.00 15.65
C GLY A 444 29.93 4.93 16.49
N VAL A 445 30.68 3.82 16.42
CA VAL A 445 31.89 3.59 17.22
C VAL A 445 33.02 4.53 16.77
N GLU A 446 33.23 4.69 15.47
CA GLU A 446 34.17 5.65 14.90
C GLU A 446 33.74 7.10 15.20
N ALA A 447 32.45 7.42 15.02
CA ALA A 447 31.93 8.74 15.37
C ALA A 447 32.20 9.08 16.83
N ARG A 448 31.92 8.15 17.76
CA ARG A 448 32.20 8.29 19.19
C ARG A 448 33.68 8.53 19.44
N TYR A 449 34.56 7.76 18.80
CA TYR A 449 36.01 7.90 18.97
C TYR A 449 36.47 9.33 18.62
N TRP A 450 36.11 9.82 17.44
CA TRP A 450 36.53 11.16 16.98
C TRP A 450 35.91 12.29 17.79
N PHE A 451 34.62 12.18 18.14
CA PHE A 451 33.99 13.14 19.04
C PHE A 451 34.65 13.15 20.42
N GLU A 452 35.03 12.01 20.99
CA GLU A 452 35.74 11.95 22.27
C GLU A 452 37.09 12.66 22.23
N GLN A 453 37.86 12.48 21.15
CA GLN A 453 39.15 13.18 21.00
C GLN A 453 38.94 14.71 21.02
N ALA A 454 37.99 15.22 20.25
CA ALA A 454 37.69 16.65 20.21
C ALA A 454 37.09 17.16 21.54
N ALA A 455 36.20 16.38 22.15
CA ALA A 455 35.51 16.73 23.39
C ALA A 455 36.47 16.85 24.58
N ARG A 456 37.46 15.95 24.68
CA ARG A 456 38.53 16.00 25.70
C ARG A 456 39.42 17.23 25.57
N GLN A 457 39.51 17.80 24.37
CA GLN A 457 40.21 19.07 24.11
C GLN A 457 39.32 20.32 24.35
N GLY A 458 38.15 20.15 24.97
CA GLY A 458 37.24 21.27 25.28
C GLY A 458 36.45 21.78 24.08
N HIS A 459 36.33 21.02 22.98
CA HIS A 459 35.52 21.44 21.84
C HIS A 459 34.02 21.30 22.15
N LEU A 460 33.37 22.42 22.49
CA LEU A 460 31.98 22.45 22.98
C LEU A 460 30.95 21.81 22.04
N ALA A 461 31.09 21.98 20.72
CA ALA A 461 30.18 21.35 19.76
C ALA A 461 30.40 19.84 19.68
N ALA A 462 31.64 19.36 19.92
CA ALA A 462 31.93 17.93 19.98
C ALA A 462 31.44 17.29 21.28
N GLN A 463 31.57 17.99 22.42
CA GLN A 463 30.99 17.54 23.69
C GLN A 463 29.47 17.37 23.58
N TYR A 464 28.80 18.35 22.96
CA TYR A 464 27.37 18.24 22.69
C TYR A 464 27.04 17.10 21.72
N ALA A 465 27.72 17.00 20.57
CA ALA A 465 27.53 15.94 19.59
C ALA A 465 27.72 14.54 20.19
N LEU A 466 28.76 14.37 21.01
CA LEU A 466 29.04 13.14 21.76
C LEU A 466 27.92 12.80 22.73
N ALA A 467 27.40 13.80 23.45
CA ALA A 467 26.23 13.61 24.30
C ALA A 467 25.01 13.16 23.48
N LYS A 468 24.74 13.78 22.32
CA LYS A 468 23.63 13.35 21.43
C LYS A 468 23.80 11.89 21.01
N LEU A 469 25.02 11.48 20.66
CA LEU A 469 25.33 10.12 20.23
C LEU A 469 25.12 9.10 21.35
N TYR A 470 25.64 9.38 22.55
CA TYR A 470 25.44 8.55 23.74
C TYR A 470 23.96 8.43 24.17
N LEU A 471 23.18 9.49 23.95
CA LEU A 471 21.74 9.53 24.24
C LEU A 471 20.86 8.99 23.09
N SER A 472 21.45 8.53 21.99
CA SER A 472 20.71 8.01 20.84
C SER A 472 20.21 6.58 21.07
N ASP A 473 19.36 6.09 20.17
CA ASP A 473 18.86 4.71 20.18
C ASP A 473 19.85 3.71 19.54
N ASP A 474 21.05 4.13 19.15
CA ASP A 474 22.10 3.26 18.65
C ASP A 474 22.70 2.40 19.78
N LEU A 475 22.37 1.11 19.78
CA LEU A 475 22.75 0.17 20.83
C LEU A 475 24.26 -0.04 20.98
N GLU A 476 25.08 0.25 19.95
CA GLU A 476 26.53 0.03 20.01
C GLU A 476 27.25 1.12 20.80
N VAL A 477 26.66 2.33 20.86
CA VAL A 477 27.27 3.49 21.51
C VAL A 477 26.44 4.06 22.65
N ARG A 478 25.17 3.68 22.78
CA ARG A 478 24.27 4.22 23.81
C ARG A 478 24.83 4.01 25.23
N ASP A 479 24.98 5.12 25.95
CA ASP A 479 25.32 5.16 27.37
C ASP A 479 24.69 6.43 27.96
N THR A 480 23.55 6.27 28.63
CA THR A 480 22.79 7.43 29.12
C THR A 480 23.51 8.20 30.23
N ALA A 481 24.34 7.53 31.04
CA ALA A 481 25.09 8.18 32.10
C ALA A 481 26.18 9.08 31.50
N ARG A 482 27.01 8.54 30.60
CA ARG A 482 28.03 9.33 29.89
C ARG A 482 27.40 10.42 29.02
N GLY A 483 26.27 10.13 28.40
CA GLY A 483 25.52 11.10 27.62
C GLY A 483 25.12 12.32 28.45
N MET A 484 24.57 12.10 29.65
CA MET A 484 24.21 13.18 30.57
C MET A 484 25.43 13.94 31.11
N ASP A 485 26.54 13.25 31.40
CA ASP A 485 27.77 13.90 31.88
C ASP A 485 28.38 14.82 30.81
N TRP A 486 28.47 14.36 29.56
CA TRP A 486 28.94 15.19 28.45
C TRP A 486 27.97 16.32 28.12
N LEU A 487 26.66 16.08 28.24
CA LEU A 487 25.65 17.12 28.03
C LEU A 487 25.80 18.24 29.06
N ARG A 488 25.98 17.89 30.33
CA ARG A 488 26.25 18.84 31.42
C ARG A 488 27.56 19.58 31.20
N THR A 489 28.62 18.86 30.84
CA THR A 489 29.94 19.47 30.55
C THR A 489 29.84 20.51 29.42
N ALA A 490 29.15 20.18 28.33
CA ALA A 490 28.94 21.11 27.22
C ALA A 490 28.10 22.32 27.64
N ALA A 491 27.04 22.11 28.44
CA ALA A 491 26.18 23.18 28.94
C ALA A 491 26.94 24.12 29.88
N GLU A 492 27.71 23.59 30.84
CA GLU A 492 28.57 24.36 31.73
C GLU A 492 29.65 25.13 30.97
N GLY A 493 30.19 24.52 29.92
CA GLY A 493 31.16 25.13 29.00
C GLY A 493 30.60 26.25 28.11
N GLY A 494 29.30 26.55 28.16
CA GLY A 494 28.70 27.65 27.41
C GLY A 494 28.02 27.26 26.10
N ASN A 495 27.82 25.96 25.82
CA ASN A 495 27.06 25.55 24.64
C ASN A 495 25.56 25.77 24.86
N ARG A 496 25.00 26.83 24.26
CA ARG A 496 23.57 27.17 24.37
C ARG A 496 22.60 26.04 23.94
N TRP A 497 22.99 25.19 23.00
CA TRP A 497 22.17 24.06 22.54
C TRP A 497 22.18 22.91 23.55
N ALA A 498 23.34 22.67 24.16
CA ALA A 498 23.48 21.74 25.27
C ALA A 498 22.69 22.20 26.50
N MET A 499 22.71 23.49 26.84
CA MET A 499 21.90 24.06 27.93
C MET A 499 20.40 23.81 27.71
N TYR A 500 19.91 24.11 26.50
CA TYR A 500 18.51 23.85 26.15
C TYR A 500 18.16 22.37 26.27
N ARG A 501 18.97 21.49 25.67
CA ARG A 501 18.72 20.04 25.74
C ARG A 501 18.78 19.52 27.18
N LEU A 502 19.73 19.98 28.00
CA LEU A 502 19.82 19.62 29.41
C LEU A 502 18.57 20.03 30.18
N GLY A 503 18.06 21.25 29.94
CA GLY A 503 16.79 21.69 30.52
C GLY A 503 15.63 20.76 30.14
N LYS A 504 15.56 20.28 28.89
CA LYS A 504 14.53 19.31 28.47
C LYS A 504 14.61 18.01 29.26
N GLU A 505 15.81 17.44 29.39
CA GLU A 505 16.01 16.18 30.11
C GLU A 505 15.61 16.30 31.60
N LEU A 506 15.92 17.44 32.22
CA LEU A 506 15.52 17.73 33.61
C LEU A 506 14.01 17.96 33.75
N LEU A 507 13.37 18.60 32.77
CA LEU A 507 11.94 18.89 32.81
C LEU A 507 11.08 17.63 32.59
N CYS A 508 11.50 16.75 31.67
CA CYS A 508 10.80 15.50 31.37
C CYS A 508 11.03 14.43 32.45
N GLY A 509 12.25 14.36 33.00
CA GLY A 509 12.59 13.39 34.02
C GLY A 509 12.59 11.93 33.54
N GLU A 510 12.82 11.67 32.24
CA GLU A 510 12.86 10.32 31.68
C GLU A 510 14.19 9.61 31.98
N ILE A 511 15.31 10.32 31.82
CA ILE A 511 16.68 9.81 32.04
C ILE A 511 17.16 10.09 33.46
N THR A 512 16.77 11.25 34.00
CA THR A 512 17.14 11.70 35.35
C THR A 512 15.89 12.00 36.16
N LYS A 513 16.02 12.23 37.47
CA LYS A 513 14.87 12.66 38.28
C LYS A 513 14.42 14.04 37.80
N GLN A 514 13.11 14.21 37.61
CA GLN A 514 12.52 15.48 37.22
C GLN A 514 12.94 16.61 38.18
N ASP A 515 13.44 17.71 37.61
CA ASP A 515 13.86 18.92 38.30
C ASP A 515 13.45 20.16 37.48
N THR A 516 12.24 20.64 37.76
CA THR A 516 11.67 21.80 37.05
C THR A 516 12.44 23.09 37.31
N VAL A 517 12.96 23.29 38.52
CA VAL A 517 13.69 24.53 38.87
C VAL A 517 15.02 24.56 38.12
N GLY A 518 15.79 23.46 38.19
CA GLY A 518 17.03 23.34 37.43
C GLY A 518 16.80 23.43 35.92
N ALA A 519 15.70 22.87 35.40
CA ALA A 519 15.36 23.00 33.99
C ALA A 519 15.17 24.46 33.56
N VAL A 520 14.40 25.24 34.33
CA VAL A 520 14.15 26.66 34.06
C VAL A 520 15.44 27.46 34.12
N GLU A 521 16.33 27.22 35.08
CA GLU A 521 17.64 27.88 35.14
C GLU A 521 18.48 27.63 33.87
N TRP A 522 18.54 26.39 33.39
CA TRP A 522 19.26 26.06 32.15
C TRP A 522 18.61 26.65 30.91
N PHE A 523 17.28 26.69 30.85
CA PHE A 523 16.57 27.37 29.77
C PHE A 523 16.85 28.87 29.77
N THR A 524 16.83 29.54 30.93
CA THR A 524 17.14 30.97 31.06
C THR A 524 18.54 31.28 30.57
N ARG A 525 19.55 30.53 31.02
CA ARG A 525 20.93 30.70 30.53
C ARG A 525 21.06 30.50 29.02
N SER A 526 20.37 29.50 28.47
CA SER A 526 20.34 29.25 27.03
C SER A 526 19.66 30.39 26.25
N ALA A 527 18.54 30.89 26.77
CA ALA A 527 17.73 31.95 26.18
C ALA A 527 18.46 33.31 26.18
N GLU A 528 19.20 33.62 27.25
CA GLU A 528 20.08 34.79 27.35
C GLU A 528 21.22 34.76 26.32
N GLN A 529 21.70 33.57 25.94
CA GLN A 529 22.66 33.37 24.85
C GLN A 529 22.03 33.32 23.45
N GLY A 530 20.77 33.76 23.33
CA GLY A 530 20.07 33.87 22.06
C GLY A 530 19.66 32.53 21.46
N ASN A 531 19.42 31.48 22.26
CA ASN A 531 18.80 30.26 21.75
C ASN A 531 17.29 30.48 21.54
N PRO A 532 16.78 30.49 20.29
CA PRO A 532 15.37 30.79 20.03
C PRO A 532 14.41 29.74 20.60
N TYR A 533 14.83 28.46 20.70
CA TYR A 533 13.99 27.40 21.25
C TYR A 533 13.87 27.48 22.77
N ALA A 534 14.94 27.88 23.45
CA ALA A 534 14.90 28.13 24.88
C ALA A 534 14.05 29.37 25.22
N GLN A 535 14.18 30.44 24.44
CA GLN A 535 13.34 31.64 24.56
C GLN A 535 11.86 31.29 24.34
N TYR A 536 11.53 30.56 23.28
CA TYR A 536 10.16 30.10 23.02
C TYR A 536 9.62 29.26 24.18
N LEU A 537 10.42 28.30 24.66
CA LEU A 537 9.99 27.39 25.73
C LEU A 537 9.76 28.14 27.05
N LEU A 538 10.65 29.04 27.47
CA LEU A 538 10.42 29.89 28.64
C LEU A 538 9.16 30.72 28.48
N GLY A 539 9.00 31.36 27.32
CA GLY A 539 7.83 32.13 26.98
C GLY A 539 6.53 31.33 27.16
N LYS A 540 6.52 30.09 26.64
CA LYS A 540 5.41 29.15 26.79
C LYS A 540 5.19 28.74 28.25
N LEU A 541 6.23 28.40 29.00
CA LEU A 541 6.12 27.98 30.40
C LEU A 541 5.50 29.09 31.27
N TYR A 542 5.97 30.34 31.12
CA TYR A 542 5.42 31.50 31.82
C TYR A 542 3.99 31.85 31.38
N LEU A 543 3.64 31.63 30.12
CA LEU A 543 2.28 31.86 29.61
C LEU A 543 1.29 30.82 30.16
N THR A 544 1.68 29.54 30.18
CA THR A 544 0.84 28.43 30.63
C THR A 544 0.73 28.39 32.15
N GLY A 545 1.80 28.69 32.89
CA GLY A 545 1.77 28.84 34.34
C GLY A 545 1.62 27.54 35.16
N LYS A 546 1.89 26.37 34.55
CA LYS A 546 1.75 25.05 35.20
C LYS A 546 3.01 24.63 35.95
N GLU A 547 4.16 24.72 35.28
CA GLU A 547 5.46 24.31 35.80
C GLU A 547 6.16 25.45 36.55
N VAL A 548 5.88 26.69 36.14
CA VAL A 548 6.35 27.94 36.76
C VAL A 548 5.15 28.85 37.04
N PRO A 549 5.23 29.78 38.01
CA PRO A 549 4.19 30.78 38.19
C PRO A 549 3.93 31.55 36.89
N ARG A 550 2.65 31.77 36.56
CA ARG A 550 2.26 32.54 35.37
C ARG A 550 2.83 33.97 35.46
N ASP A 551 3.51 34.39 34.41
CA ASP A 551 4.08 35.73 34.27
C ASP A 551 3.94 36.17 32.81
N GLU A 552 2.92 36.97 32.52
CA GLU A 552 2.62 37.37 31.14
C GLU A 552 3.69 38.31 30.56
N GLU A 553 4.32 39.14 31.39
CA GLU A 553 5.34 40.09 30.93
C GLU A 553 6.59 39.34 30.46
N GLN A 554 7.08 38.40 31.28
CA GLN A 554 8.19 37.54 30.89
C GLN A 554 7.82 36.63 29.72
N ALA A 555 6.59 36.11 29.68
CA ALA A 555 6.12 35.30 28.57
C ALA A 555 6.22 36.07 27.24
N VAL A 556 5.65 37.27 27.17
CA VAL A 556 5.66 38.12 25.97
C VAL A 556 7.09 38.51 25.61
N GLN A 557 7.93 38.86 26.59
CA GLN A 557 9.32 39.24 26.33
C GLN A 557 10.09 38.11 25.64
N TRP A 558 10.02 36.88 26.18
CA TRP A 558 10.75 35.75 25.65
C TRP A 558 10.19 35.26 24.31
N LEU A 559 8.86 35.20 24.16
CA LEU A 559 8.22 34.86 22.90
C LEU A 559 8.59 35.87 21.81
N THR A 560 8.64 37.17 22.12
CA THR A 560 8.99 38.21 21.14
C THR A 560 10.41 38.02 20.61
N ARG A 561 11.39 37.81 21.50
CA ARG A 561 12.79 37.53 21.11
C ARG A 561 12.93 36.28 20.24
N SER A 562 12.14 35.25 20.51
CA SER A 562 12.13 34.02 19.71
C SER A 562 11.48 34.25 18.34
N ALA A 563 10.35 34.96 18.29
CA ALA A 563 9.64 35.31 17.07
C ALA A 563 10.46 36.21 16.13
N GLU A 564 11.26 37.13 16.67
CA GLU A 564 12.20 37.97 15.92
C GLU A 564 13.29 37.15 15.22
N GLN A 565 13.64 35.97 15.76
CA GLN A 565 14.57 35.02 15.16
C GLN A 565 13.89 34.00 14.23
N GLY A 566 12.61 34.19 13.92
CA GLY A 566 11.86 33.36 12.99
C GLY A 566 11.16 32.13 13.61
N ASN A 567 11.00 32.07 14.94
CA ASN A 567 10.19 31.02 15.55
C ASN A 567 8.70 31.28 15.31
N GLU A 568 8.09 30.47 14.44
CA GLU A 568 6.68 30.62 14.03
C GLU A 568 5.72 30.30 15.17
N TYR A 569 6.02 29.32 16.03
CA TYR A 569 5.21 29.00 17.20
C TYR A 569 5.17 30.16 18.20
N ALA A 570 6.29 30.85 18.39
CA ALA A 570 6.36 32.02 19.26
C ALA A 570 5.50 33.17 18.72
N ARG A 571 5.60 33.44 17.40
CA ARG A 571 4.76 34.44 16.72
C ARG A 571 3.29 34.09 16.83
N TYR A 572 2.94 32.84 16.58
CA TYR A 572 1.57 32.34 16.68
C TYR A 572 0.97 32.54 18.08
N LEU A 573 1.71 32.25 19.15
CA LEU A 573 1.22 32.49 20.51
C LEU A 573 1.06 33.98 20.83
N LEU A 574 1.92 34.84 20.28
CA LEU A 574 1.80 36.30 20.44
C LEU A 574 0.59 36.87 19.71
N ASP A 575 0.33 36.40 18.49
CA ASP A 575 -0.75 36.90 17.63
C ASP A 575 -2.13 36.61 18.24
N HIS A 576 -2.27 35.52 18.99
CA HIS A 576 -3.55 35.06 19.55
C HIS A 576 -3.67 35.27 21.07
N ARG A 577 -2.76 36.04 21.69
CA ARG A 577 -2.73 36.25 23.14
C ARG A 577 -4.03 36.85 23.71
N GLU A 578 -4.69 37.71 22.93
CA GLU A 578 -5.86 38.49 23.37
C GLU A 578 -7.16 37.67 23.30
N GLU A 579 -7.10 36.49 22.68
CA GLU A 579 -8.27 35.65 22.41
C GLU A 579 -8.63 34.72 23.58
N GLN A 580 -7.85 34.78 24.68
CA GLN A 580 -8.05 34.00 25.90
C GLN A 580 -8.07 32.47 25.66
N ARG A 581 -7.49 32.03 24.55
CA ARG A 581 -7.36 30.61 24.19
C ARG A 581 -6.17 30.00 24.93
N PRO A 582 -6.32 28.82 25.58
CA PRO A 582 -5.20 28.16 26.26
C PRO A 582 -4.10 27.74 25.26
N PRO A 583 -2.84 28.20 25.45
CA PRO A 583 -1.74 27.92 24.52
C PRO A 583 -1.54 26.44 24.23
N ASP A 584 -1.57 25.60 25.26
CA ASP A 584 -1.37 24.15 25.12
C ASP A 584 -2.40 23.53 24.16
N VAL A 585 -3.63 24.02 24.17
CA VAL A 585 -4.73 23.48 23.35
C VAL A 585 -4.53 23.86 21.88
N MET A 586 -4.15 25.10 21.62
CA MET A 586 -3.82 25.56 20.26
C MET A 586 -2.65 24.73 19.69
N LEU A 587 -1.61 24.49 20.50
CA LEU A 587 -0.48 23.65 20.12
C LEU A 587 -0.88 22.18 19.93
N ALA A 588 -1.79 21.64 20.73
CA ALA A 588 -2.27 20.26 20.56
C ALA A 588 -3.00 20.04 19.22
N VAL A 589 -3.75 21.04 18.75
CA VAL A 589 -4.38 20.98 17.42
C VAL A 589 -3.35 21.09 16.30
N THR A 590 -2.32 21.92 16.47
CA THR A 590 -1.16 21.94 15.56
C THR A 590 -0.42 20.60 15.53
N GLN A 591 -0.20 19.96 16.68
CA GLN A 591 0.41 18.62 16.74
C GLN A 591 -0.49 17.55 16.14
N LEU A 592 -1.81 17.68 16.28
CA LEU A 592 -2.75 16.78 15.62
C LEU A 592 -2.62 16.86 14.09
N LEU A 593 -2.47 18.06 13.52
CA LEU A 593 -2.20 18.24 12.09
C LEU A 593 -0.93 17.50 11.65
N TYR A 594 0.15 17.63 12.43
CA TYR A 594 1.38 16.87 12.22
C TYR A 594 1.14 15.35 12.26
N HIS A 595 0.41 14.82 13.26
CA HIS A 595 0.11 13.38 13.33
C HIS A 595 -0.73 12.91 12.15
N MET A 596 -1.69 13.72 11.69
CA MET A 596 -2.50 13.42 10.51
C MET A 596 -1.63 13.31 9.27
N SER A 597 -0.65 14.21 9.10
CA SER A 597 0.30 14.14 7.99
C SER A 597 1.05 12.80 7.95
N ARG A 598 1.49 12.29 9.11
CA ARG A 598 2.17 11.00 9.21
C ARG A 598 1.24 9.84 8.88
N VAL A 599 -0.02 9.91 9.32
CA VAL A 599 -1.01 8.88 8.97
C VAL A 599 -1.29 8.90 7.46
N PHE A 600 -1.40 10.06 6.82
CA PHE A 600 -1.51 10.14 5.35
C PHE A 600 -0.27 9.58 4.66
N GLN A 601 0.93 9.90 5.15
CA GLN A 601 2.19 9.36 4.64
C GLN A 601 2.24 7.83 4.77
N ASP A 602 1.87 7.26 5.91
CA ASP A 602 1.85 5.81 6.14
C ASP A 602 0.81 5.09 5.27
N ASN A 603 -0.29 5.75 4.95
CA ASN A 603 -1.36 5.21 4.10
C ASN A 603 -1.23 5.60 2.61
N SER A 604 -0.20 6.37 2.24
CA SER A 604 0.04 6.88 0.88
C SER A 604 0.44 5.81 -0.13
N LEU A 605 1.09 4.75 0.34
CA LEU A 605 1.47 3.60 -0.46
C LEU A 605 0.35 2.56 -0.40
N PRO A 606 -0.08 1.99 -1.53
CA PRO A 606 -0.88 0.78 -1.47
C PRO A 606 -0.07 -0.23 -0.67
N LYS A 607 -0.62 -0.73 0.45
CA LYS A 607 -0.02 -1.85 1.19
C LYS A 607 0.25 -2.90 0.14
N SER A 608 1.52 -3.11 -0.21
CA SER A 608 1.92 -4.16 -1.12
C SER A 608 1.31 -5.40 -0.53
N ARG A 609 0.28 -5.99 -1.14
CA ARG A 609 -0.06 -7.37 -0.84
C ARG A 609 1.06 -8.13 -1.51
N PRO A 610 2.10 -8.56 -0.77
CA PRO A 610 3.18 -9.25 -1.42
C PRO A 610 2.56 -10.57 -1.86
N GLY A 611 2.72 -10.92 -3.13
CA GLY A 611 2.62 -12.31 -3.59
C GLY A 611 3.71 -13.20 -2.97
N GLY A 612 4.14 -12.93 -1.74
CA GLY A 612 4.99 -13.76 -0.91
C GLY A 612 4.09 -14.46 0.10
N ILE A 613 4.21 -15.78 0.19
CA ILE A 613 3.50 -16.61 1.16
C ILE A 613 3.71 -16.01 2.57
N GLN A 614 2.65 -15.43 3.15
CA GLN A 614 2.68 -15.00 4.53
C GLN A 614 2.61 -16.25 5.42
N ILE A 615 3.78 -16.77 5.79
CA ILE A 615 3.87 -17.88 6.74
C ILE A 615 3.46 -17.34 8.12
N ASP A 616 2.33 -17.80 8.65
CA ASP A 616 1.88 -17.50 10.03
C ASP A 616 3.05 -17.73 11.01
N ARG A 617 3.24 -16.81 11.97
CA ARG A 617 4.27 -16.88 13.03
C ARG A 617 4.36 -18.26 13.69
N LYS A 618 3.23 -18.98 13.87
CA LYS A 618 3.22 -20.36 14.39
C LYS A 618 3.90 -21.35 13.44
N ARG A 619 3.70 -21.20 12.14
CA ARG A 619 4.28 -22.08 11.11
C ARG A 619 5.75 -21.75 10.86
N LEU A 620 6.14 -20.47 10.97
CA LEU A 620 7.54 -20.03 10.94
C LEU A 620 8.33 -20.59 12.13
N ARG A 621 7.71 -20.60 13.32
CA ARG A 621 8.29 -21.21 14.53
C ARG A 621 8.48 -22.72 14.38
N LYS A 622 7.48 -23.43 13.86
CA LYS A 622 7.61 -24.88 13.56
C LYS A 622 8.68 -25.19 12.51
N LEU A 623 8.83 -24.32 11.51
CA LEU A 623 9.89 -24.45 10.49
C LEU A 623 11.28 -24.22 11.09
N ARG A 624 11.44 -23.23 11.98
CA ARG A 624 12.69 -23.01 12.73
C ARG A 624 13.00 -24.17 13.68
N GLU A 625 12.02 -24.65 14.44
CA GLU A 625 12.18 -25.81 15.32
C GLU A 625 12.57 -27.06 14.52
N LYS A 626 12.01 -27.25 13.32
CA LYS A 626 12.37 -28.37 12.43
C LYS A 626 13.75 -28.21 11.79
N LYS A 627 14.17 -27.00 11.42
CA LYS A 627 15.52 -26.70 10.91
C LYS A 627 16.59 -26.90 11.98
N ILE A 628 16.33 -26.48 13.21
CA ILE A 628 17.21 -26.70 14.37
C ILE A 628 17.31 -28.21 14.68
N ALA A 629 16.19 -28.95 14.63
CA ALA A 629 16.18 -30.41 14.79
C ALA A 629 16.93 -31.14 13.66
N GLN A 630 17.14 -30.50 12.51
CA GLN A 630 17.92 -31.00 11.38
C GLN A 630 19.39 -30.50 11.39
N GLY A 631 19.81 -29.79 12.44
CA GLY A 631 21.20 -29.37 12.65
C GLY A 631 21.58 -27.98 12.13
N HIS A 632 20.62 -27.20 11.61
CA HIS A 632 20.88 -25.82 11.17
C HIS A 632 20.97 -24.85 12.36
N LYS A 633 21.86 -23.86 12.26
CA LYS A 633 22.01 -22.80 13.28
C LYS A 633 20.77 -21.86 13.26
N PRO A 634 20.44 -21.19 14.40
CA PRO A 634 19.27 -20.33 14.50
C PRO A 634 19.23 -19.18 13.48
N ASP A 635 20.40 -18.74 13.03
CA ASP A 635 20.61 -17.56 12.19
C ASP A 635 21.14 -17.92 10.79
N ASP A 636 20.86 -19.16 10.33
CA ASP A 636 21.25 -19.64 9.00
C ASP A 636 20.39 -18.95 7.93
N HIS A 637 20.96 -17.95 7.25
CA HIS A 637 20.36 -17.23 6.13
C HIS A 637 20.99 -17.72 4.83
N GLU A 638 20.17 -18.11 3.84
CA GLU A 638 20.67 -18.32 2.47
C GLU A 638 21.13 -16.97 1.91
N GLU A 639 22.42 -16.86 1.56
CA GLU A 639 22.97 -15.71 0.85
C GLU A 639 22.21 -15.50 -0.46
N GLN A 640 21.59 -14.33 -0.62
CA GLN A 640 20.97 -13.92 -1.87
C GLN A 640 22.07 -13.56 -2.87
N TRP A 641 22.09 -14.27 -4.00
CA TRP A 641 22.98 -13.99 -5.14
C TRP A 641 22.87 -12.53 -5.62
N PRO A 642 23.98 -11.82 -5.90
CA PRO A 642 23.93 -10.47 -6.46
C PRO A 642 23.31 -10.47 -7.87
N GLN A 643 22.39 -9.53 -8.09
CA GLN A 643 21.80 -9.26 -9.40
C GLN A 643 22.90 -8.84 -10.39
N MET A 644 23.06 -9.59 -11.47
CA MET A 644 23.80 -9.15 -12.65
C MET A 644 23.01 -8.05 -13.36
N THR A 645 23.64 -6.89 -13.50
CA THR A 645 23.22 -5.78 -14.34
C THR A 645 23.37 -6.14 -15.82
N MET A 646 22.31 -5.95 -16.59
CA MET A 646 22.35 -5.38 -17.94
C MET A 646 21.16 -4.45 -18.13
#